data_AF-W6KTE4-F1
#
_entry.id   AF-W6KTE4-F1
#
_cell.length_a   1.000
_cell.length_b   1.000
_cell.length_c   1.000
_cell.angle_alpha   90.00
_cell.angle_beta   90.00
_cell.angle_gamma   90.00
#
_symmetry.space_group_name_H-M   'P 1'
#
loop_
_entity.id
_entity.type
_entity.pdbx_description
1 polymer ?
#
loop_
_entity_poly.entity_id
_entity_poly.type
_entity_poly.pdbx_seq_one_letter_code
_entity_poly.pdbx_strand_id
1 'polypeptide(L)'
;MKRCLIATWFSNSVWLAAKSPSEVVRLNNAFFLFSRRHICVNAIRLGATQPLRYPTSVDGDHGIEKRDASSTPFPGINTPNVEKPAVQLVEEQRVALGNAFDALLENRQASYRDTVVIDALQPHRMEIKRLLLDLAKGTHSHDLNELFSSNPSTNGKECVLTVHHISLLKDIWLQRHEGGGSGNDRRRDIYRFYSLLLSSALVTSNAEVRLVLDEMLANDGLPPNHEIYESIMRSLLVINVGLTSSIEAAGNTTEGDKPRQFILGQPCVLDRATSGDLAGRYMGHALAQISKNNPNLPSGAAVRENDTDYLPLWGDFMELCALTDVAPALMDLWWKKLCDFCDPVGPPHETENPLDVAPTTIAAEATPLPRAFKGSLPYRGVYAALAWCVRNHDLERCLRYFHEANARGLTGDYPASTGVHGDVAFSLRSPGSLTRRSVDPAIQRLQLRLLVKLMATVKSIPMDGGVKNLVVADVQRLIDAAVLFHAPWGVINDFLSGLSVRSAMRLVRRCASVHPTGDAAVPFSVWASLLRRCARAHHLDEANSLFLFLRKRFALTGGEKRELVEIVMRMYATLPTPDFASTMSIFLEHVRRTPKGEPAVAADRGLYNLLIQAADSRNAAMMVFLEAAAAGVGMDFATFETLLGGHPFRGVAGLSRRLPHDYASTRFDAQLRIPADADAHLRREEARRARGKAIYDSTGDTS
;
A
#
# COMPACT_ATOMS: atom_id res chain seq x y z
N MET A 1 -35.30 -16.56 1.88
CA MET A 1 -34.01 -16.86 2.57
C MET A 1 -33.09 -15.65 2.82
N LYS A 2 -33.33 -14.44 2.28
CA LYS A 2 -32.50 -13.24 2.57
C LYS A 2 -32.95 -12.39 3.78
N ARG A 3 -34.06 -12.74 4.45
CA ARG A 3 -34.58 -12.01 5.63
C ARG A 3 -34.30 -12.67 6.99
N CYS A 4 -33.87 -13.94 7.03
CA CYS A 4 -33.57 -14.64 8.30
C CYS A 4 -32.17 -14.39 8.86
N LEU A 5 -31.22 -13.88 8.06
CA LEU A 5 -29.83 -13.64 8.50
C LEU A 5 -29.61 -12.28 9.19
N ILE A 6 -30.53 -11.32 9.02
CA ILE A 6 -30.47 -10.02 9.70
C ILE A 6 -31.15 -10.09 11.08
N ALA A 7 -32.16 -10.96 11.24
CA ALA A 7 -32.84 -11.17 12.51
C ALA A 7 -31.93 -11.84 13.56
N THR A 8 -31.06 -12.77 13.18
CA THR A 8 -30.15 -13.44 14.13
C THR A 8 -29.02 -12.54 14.65
N TRP A 9 -28.73 -11.40 14.01
CA TRP A 9 -27.77 -10.43 14.53
C TRP A 9 -28.40 -9.45 15.54
N PHE A 10 -29.66 -9.04 15.31
CA PHE A 10 -30.39 -8.17 16.25
C PHE A 10 -30.89 -8.91 17.51
N SER A 11 -31.14 -10.22 17.45
CA SER A 11 -31.59 -10.99 18.63
C SER A 11 -30.48 -11.27 19.65
N ASN A 12 -29.21 -11.16 19.29
CA ASN A 12 -28.07 -11.48 20.17
C ASN A 12 -27.54 -10.26 20.95
N SER A 13 -28.06 -9.05 20.68
CA SER A 13 -27.71 -7.84 21.43
C SER A 13 -28.50 -7.68 22.74
N VAL A 14 -29.58 -8.46 22.93
CA VAL A 14 -30.50 -8.36 24.08
C VAL A 14 -30.27 -9.46 25.13
N TRP A 15 -29.42 -10.45 24.87
CA TRP A 15 -29.26 -11.64 25.73
C TRP A 15 -28.00 -11.67 26.62
N LEU A 16 -27.22 -10.59 26.69
CA LEU A 16 -26.00 -10.49 27.53
C LEU A 16 -26.21 -9.75 28.86
N ALA A 17 -27.40 -9.88 29.44
CA ALA A 17 -27.70 -9.39 30.80
C ALA A 17 -28.25 -10.51 31.68
N ALA A 18 -27.53 -11.63 31.77
CA ALA A 18 -27.51 -12.56 32.91
C ALA A 18 -26.91 -13.90 32.47
N LYS A 19 -25.67 -14.21 32.90
CA LYS A 19 -25.28 -15.53 33.46
C LYS A 19 -23.79 -15.62 33.79
N SER A 20 -23.49 -16.59 34.63
CA SER A 20 -22.28 -16.78 35.44
C SER A 20 -21.00 -17.16 34.65
N PRO A 21 -19.81 -17.04 35.29
CA PRO A 21 -18.50 -17.16 34.62
C PRO A 21 -18.18 -18.56 34.04
N SER A 22 -18.95 -19.60 34.33
CA SER A 22 -18.62 -20.98 33.98
C SER A 22 -19.12 -21.44 32.59
N GLU A 23 -20.01 -20.69 31.92
CA GLU A 23 -20.50 -21.05 30.58
C GLU A 23 -19.69 -20.40 29.42
N VAL A 24 -18.84 -19.41 29.71
CA VAL A 24 -18.00 -18.72 28.70
C VAL A 24 -16.94 -19.64 28.08
N VAL A 25 -16.49 -20.67 28.81
CA VAL A 25 -15.46 -21.59 28.35
C VAL A 25 -15.97 -22.56 27.27
N ARG A 26 -17.28 -22.81 27.18
CA ARG A 26 -17.85 -23.72 26.15
C ARG A 26 -18.16 -23.06 24.81
N LEU A 27 -18.24 -21.73 24.73
CA LEU A 27 -18.56 -21.01 23.49
C LEU A 27 -17.34 -20.72 22.59
N ASN A 28 -16.11 -20.83 23.11
CA ASN A 28 -14.89 -20.66 22.32
C ASN A 28 -14.69 -21.74 21.24
N ASN A 29 -15.38 -22.88 21.33
CA ASN A 29 -15.24 -24.00 20.38
C ASN A 29 -16.34 -24.06 19.30
N ALA A 30 -17.34 -23.18 19.31
CA ALA A 30 -18.49 -23.26 18.38
C ALA A 30 -18.36 -22.38 17.12
N PHE A 31 -17.28 -21.61 16.96
CA PHE A 31 -17.09 -20.70 15.80
C PHE A 31 -16.48 -21.37 14.55
N PHE A 32 -16.36 -22.70 14.52
CA PHE A 32 -15.71 -23.43 13.41
C PHE A 32 -16.59 -23.72 12.17
N LEU A 33 -17.79 -23.15 12.07
CA LEU A 33 -18.71 -23.45 10.96
C LEU A 33 -19.17 -22.19 10.22
N PHE A 34 -18.26 -21.57 9.47
CA PHE A 34 -18.64 -20.77 8.31
C PHE A 34 -17.74 -21.08 7.11
N SER A 35 -18.40 -21.36 5.98
CA SER A 35 -17.83 -21.90 4.76
C SER A 35 -16.73 -21.00 4.19
N ARG A 36 -15.51 -21.54 4.06
CA ARG A 36 -14.43 -21.00 3.22
C ARG A 36 -14.97 -20.77 1.81
N ARG A 37 -15.26 -19.52 1.46
CA ARG A 37 -15.30 -19.08 0.06
C ARG A 37 -13.98 -18.38 -0.20
N HIS A 38 -13.02 -19.15 -0.72
CA HIS A 38 -11.86 -18.62 -1.39
C HIS A 38 -12.33 -17.68 -2.49
N ILE A 39 -12.15 -16.39 -2.31
CA ILE A 39 -12.16 -15.44 -3.42
C ILE A 39 -10.76 -15.55 -4.02
N CYS A 40 -10.67 -16.25 -5.15
CA CYS A 40 -9.48 -16.25 -5.99
C CYS A 40 -9.21 -14.82 -6.44
N VAL A 41 -8.24 -14.16 -5.80
CA VAL A 41 -7.54 -13.02 -6.39
C VAL A 41 -6.46 -13.61 -7.29
N ASN A 42 -6.48 -13.15 -8.54
CA ASN A 42 -5.76 -13.69 -9.69
C ASN A 42 -4.34 -14.19 -9.41
N ALA A 43 -4.10 -15.40 -9.89
CA ALA A 43 -2.81 -15.90 -10.29
C ALA A 43 -2.11 -14.91 -11.25
N ILE A 44 -0.84 -14.65 -10.94
CA ILE A 44 0.34 -14.45 -11.82
C ILE A 44 1.28 -13.56 -11.02
N ARG A 45 2.28 -14.19 -10.37
CA ARG A 45 3.66 -13.71 -10.17
C ARG A 45 4.41 -14.69 -9.26
N LEU A 46 4.87 -15.77 -9.85
CA LEU A 46 6.02 -16.52 -9.34
C LEU A 46 7.23 -16.11 -10.18
N GLY A 47 8.17 -15.41 -9.55
CA GLY A 47 9.46 -15.06 -10.11
C GLY A 47 10.41 -14.89 -8.94
N ALA A 48 11.13 -15.96 -8.62
CA ALA A 48 12.14 -15.95 -7.56
C ALA A 48 13.27 -14.99 -7.94
N THR A 49 13.55 -14.02 -7.08
CA THR A 49 14.76 -13.18 -7.13
C THR A 49 15.65 -13.58 -5.96
N GLN A 50 16.91 -13.89 -6.23
CA GLN A 50 17.91 -14.22 -5.22
C GLN A 50 18.15 -13.05 -4.25
N PRO A 51 18.52 -13.31 -2.98
CA PRO A 51 18.73 -12.29 -1.98
C PRO A 51 20.11 -11.62 -2.16
N LEU A 52 20.13 -10.33 -1.88
CA LEU A 52 21.32 -9.48 -1.83
C LEU A 52 22.30 -10.01 -0.76
N ARG A 53 23.51 -10.39 -1.19
CA ARG A 53 24.69 -10.44 -0.32
C ARG A 53 25.59 -9.26 -0.69
N TYR A 54 25.95 -8.46 0.31
CA TYR A 54 27.06 -7.52 0.22
C TYR A 54 28.37 -8.32 0.14
N PRO A 55 29.26 -8.09 -0.85
CA PRO A 55 30.63 -8.57 -0.73
C PRO A 55 31.39 -7.62 0.20
N THR A 56 31.81 -8.18 1.34
CA THR A 56 33.03 -7.76 2.04
C THR A 56 34.21 -7.79 1.07
N SER A 57 35.10 -6.81 1.25
CA SER A 57 36.39 -6.64 0.58
C SER A 57 37.12 -7.96 0.27
N VAL A 58 37.66 -8.06 -0.93
CA VAL A 58 38.75 -8.98 -1.25
C VAL A 58 39.86 -8.19 -1.93
N ASP A 59 41.03 -8.26 -1.31
CA ASP A 59 42.32 -7.75 -1.72
C ASP A 59 42.78 -8.27 -3.09
N GLY A 60 43.57 -7.45 -3.78
CA GLY A 60 44.18 -7.76 -5.06
C GLY A 60 45.26 -6.73 -5.39
N ASP A 61 46.42 -6.98 -4.81
CA ASP A 61 47.68 -6.23 -4.79
C ASP A 61 48.32 -6.01 -6.18
N HIS A 62 48.81 -4.78 -6.45
CA HIS A 62 50.20 -4.48 -6.87
C HIS A 62 50.35 -3.10 -7.56
N GLY A 63 51.07 -2.19 -6.89
CA GLY A 63 52.20 -1.50 -7.53
C GLY A 63 52.17 0.03 -7.71
N ILE A 64 52.85 0.74 -6.80
CA ILE A 64 53.67 1.97 -7.03
C ILE A 64 52.84 3.25 -7.28
N GLU A 65 52.89 4.36 -6.52
CA GLU A 65 54.03 5.09 -5.96
C GLU A 65 53.55 6.09 -4.86
N LYS A 66 54.38 6.31 -3.83
CA LYS A 66 54.14 7.29 -2.75
C LYS A 66 54.13 8.73 -3.26
N ARG A 67 53.10 9.50 -2.90
CA ARG A 67 53.21 10.95 -2.73
C ARG A 67 52.25 11.44 -1.64
N ASP A 68 52.84 11.90 -0.55
CA ASP A 68 52.19 12.69 0.48
C ASP A 68 51.73 14.02 -0.12
N ALA A 69 50.43 14.29 -0.09
CA ALA A 69 49.87 15.64 -0.05
C ALA A 69 48.44 15.59 0.50
N SER A 70 48.29 16.31 1.59
CA SER A 70 47.10 16.65 2.34
C SER A 70 45.91 17.16 1.52
N SER A 71 44.73 17.03 2.14
CA SER A 71 43.46 17.75 1.91
C SER A 71 42.39 17.07 1.04
N THR A 72 41.50 16.32 1.70
CA THR A 72 40.09 16.17 1.33
C THR A 72 39.22 17.01 2.28
N PRO A 73 38.19 17.72 1.79
CA PRO A 73 37.31 18.53 2.63
C PRO A 73 36.11 17.68 3.09
N PHE A 74 36.16 17.21 4.33
CA PHE A 74 34.95 16.90 5.10
C PHE A 74 34.80 18.01 6.15
N PRO A 75 33.62 18.66 6.29
CA PRO A 75 33.39 19.54 7.42
C PRO A 75 33.30 18.69 8.68
N GLY A 76 34.40 18.65 9.42
CA GLY A 76 34.46 18.12 10.76
C GLY A 76 33.62 18.97 11.70
N ILE A 77 32.46 18.47 12.07
CA ILE A 77 31.80 18.87 13.32
C ILE A 77 32.40 17.98 14.39
N ASN A 78 33.42 18.50 15.09
CA ASN A 78 33.87 17.95 16.36
C ASN A 78 32.77 18.21 17.40
N THR A 79 31.78 17.33 17.47
CA THR A 79 30.98 17.17 18.69
C THR A 79 31.69 16.17 19.60
N PRO A 80 31.81 16.43 20.91
CA PRO A 80 32.35 15.44 21.83
C PRO A 80 31.46 14.19 21.75
N ASN A 81 32.05 13.03 21.42
CA ASN A 81 31.39 11.74 21.44
C ASN A 81 31.03 11.37 22.88
N VAL A 82 29.92 11.92 23.37
CA VAL A 82 29.18 11.32 24.47
C VAL A 82 28.46 10.13 23.87
N GLU A 83 28.91 8.91 24.18
CA GLU A 83 28.18 7.70 23.81
C GLU A 83 26.73 7.84 24.29
N LYS A 84 25.79 7.94 23.36
CA LYS A 84 24.37 8.02 23.71
C LYS A 84 23.98 6.74 24.45
N PRO A 85 23.25 6.84 25.58
CA PRO A 85 22.81 5.65 26.30
C PRO A 85 21.94 4.78 25.38
N ALA A 86 22.13 3.46 25.43
CA ALA A 86 21.44 2.50 24.56
C ALA A 86 19.91 2.63 24.59
N VAL A 87 19.34 3.05 25.73
CA VAL A 87 17.92 3.42 25.88
C VAL A 87 17.47 4.51 24.89
N GLN A 88 18.26 5.59 24.74
CA GLN A 88 17.92 6.68 23.81
C GLN A 88 17.99 6.19 22.37
N LEU A 89 18.97 5.34 22.04
CA LEU A 89 19.09 4.75 20.70
C LEU A 89 17.88 3.85 20.35
N VAL A 90 17.37 3.10 21.33
CA VAL A 90 16.18 2.25 21.14
C VAL A 90 14.94 3.09 20.83
N GLU A 91 14.73 4.20 21.53
CA GLU A 91 13.62 5.13 21.26
C GLU A 91 13.78 5.86 19.91
N GLU A 92 15.01 6.25 19.54
CA GLU A 92 15.30 6.81 18.21
C GLU A 92 14.90 5.82 17.10
N GLN A 93 15.16 4.52 17.29
CA GLN A 93 14.74 3.48 16.34
C GLN A 93 13.23 3.24 16.33
N ARG A 94 12.54 3.35 17.47
CA ARG A 94 11.06 3.30 17.52
C ARG A 94 10.44 4.43 16.72
N VAL A 95 10.96 5.64 16.87
CA VAL A 95 10.54 6.80 16.09
C VAL A 95 10.86 6.62 14.61
N ALA A 96 12.05 6.11 14.28
CA ALA A 96 12.44 5.82 12.90
C ALA A 96 11.52 4.78 12.25
N LEU A 97 11.12 3.73 12.98
CA LEU A 97 10.13 2.74 12.52
C LEU A 97 8.78 3.40 12.22
N GLY A 98 8.29 4.29 13.09
CA GLY A 98 7.06 5.05 12.84
C GLY A 98 7.16 5.90 11.57
N ASN A 99 8.24 6.66 11.40
CA ASN A 99 8.47 7.46 10.21
C ASN A 99 8.56 6.60 8.93
N ALA A 100 9.20 5.42 9.02
CA ALA A 100 9.29 4.48 7.92
C ALA A 100 7.92 3.92 7.53
N PHE A 101 7.07 3.63 8.53
CA PHE A 101 5.69 3.18 8.32
C PHE A 101 4.85 4.25 7.61
N ASP A 102 4.88 5.50 8.10
CA ASP A 102 4.15 6.63 7.48
C ASP A 102 4.57 6.86 6.02
N ALA A 103 5.87 6.68 5.73
CA ALA A 103 6.42 6.85 4.40
C ALA A 103 5.97 5.76 3.41
N LEU A 104 5.44 4.62 3.87
CA LEU A 104 4.97 3.54 2.99
C LEU A 104 3.87 4.00 2.04
N LEU A 105 2.94 4.86 2.51
CA LEU A 105 1.86 5.37 1.66
C LEU A 105 2.32 6.42 0.64
N GLU A 106 3.50 7.02 0.82
CA GLU A 106 4.14 7.84 -0.21
C GLU A 106 4.80 6.97 -1.28
N ASN A 107 5.31 5.79 -0.92
CA ASN A 107 5.86 4.83 -1.85
C ASN A 107 4.78 3.90 -2.41
N ARG A 108 4.22 4.24 -3.57
CA ARG A 108 3.23 3.37 -4.28
C ARG A 108 3.65 1.91 -4.39
N GLN A 109 4.95 1.61 -4.48
CA GLN A 109 5.41 0.23 -4.57
C GLN A 109 5.04 -0.59 -3.33
N ALA A 110 4.96 0.01 -2.14
CA ALA A 110 4.56 -0.64 -0.91
C ALA A 110 3.14 -1.23 -0.97
N SER A 111 2.28 -0.73 -1.86
CA SER A 111 0.92 -1.27 -2.05
C SER A 111 0.88 -2.63 -2.78
N TYR A 112 1.93 -2.98 -3.54
CA TYR A 112 1.94 -4.19 -4.38
C TYR A 112 3.27 -4.97 -4.39
N ARG A 113 4.32 -4.47 -3.74
CA ARG A 113 5.61 -5.15 -3.54
C ARG A 113 5.84 -5.33 -2.04
N ASP A 114 5.69 -6.56 -1.58
CA ASP A 114 5.91 -6.95 -0.19
C ASP A 114 7.36 -6.72 0.26
N THR A 115 8.32 -6.96 -0.62
CA THR A 115 9.74 -6.69 -0.34
C THR A 115 9.99 -5.23 0.03
N VAL A 116 9.30 -4.28 -0.61
CA VAL A 116 9.44 -2.85 -0.28
C VAL A 116 8.98 -2.53 1.13
N VAL A 117 7.91 -3.20 1.61
CA VAL A 117 7.41 -3.03 2.98
C VAL A 117 8.39 -3.67 3.97
N ILE A 118 8.88 -4.87 3.68
CA ILE A 118 9.84 -5.59 4.52
C ILE A 118 11.16 -4.80 4.61
N ASP A 119 11.72 -4.39 3.48
CA ASP A 119 12.99 -3.65 3.41
C ASP A 119 12.92 -2.30 4.14
N ALA A 120 11.73 -1.69 4.19
CA ALA A 120 11.52 -0.43 4.91
C ALA A 120 11.40 -0.62 6.43
N LEU A 121 10.66 -1.65 6.89
CA LEU A 121 10.34 -1.81 8.31
C LEU A 121 11.34 -2.72 9.05
N GLN A 122 11.76 -3.81 8.43
CA GLN A 122 12.55 -4.86 9.08
C GLN A 122 13.90 -4.38 9.63
N PRO A 123 14.67 -3.48 8.96
CA PRO A 123 15.93 -3.00 9.52
C PRO A 123 15.77 -2.34 10.88
N HIS A 124 14.74 -1.50 11.05
CA HIS A 124 14.46 -0.83 12.33
C HIS A 124 14.03 -1.84 13.40
N ARG A 125 13.19 -2.82 13.06
CA ARG A 125 12.76 -3.88 14.00
C ARG A 125 13.93 -4.75 14.46
N MET A 126 14.84 -5.09 13.54
CA MET A 126 16.05 -5.86 13.84
C MET A 126 17.01 -5.06 14.71
N GLU A 127 17.14 -3.76 14.46
CA GLU A 127 17.97 -2.88 15.29
C GLU A 127 17.39 -2.71 16.70
N ILE A 128 16.08 -2.56 16.85
CA ILE A 128 15.42 -2.56 18.17
C ILE A 128 15.68 -3.89 18.89
N LYS A 129 15.54 -5.04 18.20
CA LYS A 129 15.91 -6.35 18.76
C LYS A 129 17.36 -6.38 19.22
N ARG A 130 18.29 -5.94 18.37
CA ARG A 130 19.74 -5.92 18.67
C ARG A 130 20.03 -5.09 19.91
N LEU A 131 19.45 -3.89 20.00
CA LEU A 131 19.65 -2.98 21.12
C LEU A 131 19.01 -3.49 22.42
N LEU A 132 17.79 -4.04 22.37
CA LEU A 132 17.14 -4.67 23.54
C LEU A 132 17.97 -5.83 24.08
N LEU A 133 18.52 -6.65 23.18
CA LEU A 133 19.40 -7.73 23.57
C LEU A 133 20.74 -7.18 24.09
N ASP A 134 21.34 -6.16 23.48
CA ASP A 134 22.58 -5.53 23.99
C ASP A 134 22.45 -5.02 25.43
N LEU A 135 21.28 -4.52 25.83
CA LEU A 135 20.98 -4.16 27.22
C LEU A 135 21.11 -5.35 28.18
N ALA A 136 20.93 -6.58 27.69
CA ALA A 136 21.04 -7.82 28.45
C ALA A 136 22.43 -8.49 28.39
N LYS A 137 23.39 -8.02 27.59
CA LYS A 137 24.73 -8.64 27.50
C LYS A 137 25.50 -8.68 28.84
N GLY A 138 25.16 -7.81 29.78
CA GLY A 138 25.82 -7.72 31.09
C GLY A 138 25.28 -8.67 32.17
N THR A 139 24.16 -9.37 31.95
CA THR A 139 23.49 -10.15 33.01
C THR A 139 23.78 -11.66 32.98
N HIS A 140 24.67 -12.13 32.09
CA HIS A 140 25.11 -13.53 32.00
C HIS A 140 23.98 -14.58 32.00
N SER A 141 22.79 -14.26 31.47
CA SER A 141 21.71 -15.25 31.35
C SER A 141 21.92 -16.16 30.15
N HIS A 142 22.02 -17.46 30.40
CA HIS A 142 22.13 -18.51 29.36
C HIS A 142 20.91 -18.50 28.43
N ASP A 143 19.71 -18.20 28.95
CA ASP A 143 18.45 -18.24 28.20
C ASP A 143 18.34 -17.10 27.18
N LEU A 144 18.86 -15.91 27.51
CA LEU A 144 18.95 -14.82 26.53
C LEU A 144 20.02 -15.10 25.48
N ASN A 145 21.10 -15.80 25.83
CA ASN A 145 22.15 -16.21 24.89
C ASN A 145 21.63 -17.12 23.77
N GLU A 146 20.56 -17.87 24.00
CA GLU A 146 19.87 -18.60 22.92
C GLU A 146 19.16 -17.65 21.93
N LEU A 147 18.57 -16.55 22.40
CA LEU A 147 18.01 -15.47 21.55
C LEU A 147 19.09 -14.67 20.79
N PHE A 148 20.31 -14.56 21.34
CA PHE A 148 21.47 -13.96 20.66
C PHE A 148 22.07 -14.88 19.59
N SER A 149 22.06 -16.19 19.84
CA SER A 149 22.74 -17.19 19.01
C SER A 149 21.92 -17.66 17.80
N SER A 150 20.64 -17.28 17.73
CA SER A 150 19.77 -17.54 16.59
C SER A 150 20.17 -16.68 15.37
N ASN A 151 21.35 -16.92 14.80
CA ASN A 151 21.60 -16.57 13.42
C ASN A 151 20.74 -17.50 12.55
N PRO A 152 19.99 -16.98 11.56
CA PRO A 152 19.09 -17.78 10.71
C PRO A 152 19.79 -18.83 9.84
N SER A 153 21.10 -19.02 9.97
CA SER A 153 21.94 -19.72 9.00
C SER A 153 22.38 -21.14 9.37
N THR A 154 22.21 -21.64 10.61
CA THR A 154 22.86 -22.92 10.97
C THR A 154 22.04 -23.98 11.70
N ASN A 155 20.89 -23.69 12.33
CA ASN A 155 20.00 -24.75 12.83
C ASN A 155 18.56 -24.23 12.88
N GLY A 156 17.67 -24.81 12.08
CA GLY A 156 16.31 -24.33 11.81
C GLY A 156 15.29 -24.40 12.95
N LYS A 157 15.71 -24.18 14.20
CA LYS A 157 14.80 -23.93 15.34
C LYS A 157 14.72 -22.43 15.55
N GLU A 158 13.64 -21.81 15.08
CA GLU A 158 13.28 -20.45 15.51
C GLU A 158 13.09 -20.46 17.03
N CYS A 159 13.84 -19.62 17.75
CA CYS A 159 13.68 -19.47 19.19
C CYS A 159 12.35 -18.76 19.46
N VAL A 160 11.44 -19.44 20.17
CA VAL A 160 10.10 -18.94 20.48
C VAL A 160 10.17 -18.02 21.70
N LEU A 161 9.55 -16.84 21.63
CA LEU A 161 9.47 -15.93 22.78
C LEU A 161 8.64 -16.56 23.91
N THR A 162 9.15 -16.57 25.13
CA THR A 162 8.47 -17.13 26.33
C THR A 162 8.17 -16.03 27.34
N VAL A 163 7.25 -16.29 28.28
CA VAL A 163 6.97 -15.39 29.41
C VAL A 163 8.26 -15.06 30.18
N HIS A 164 9.08 -16.08 30.45
CA HIS A 164 10.34 -15.89 31.17
C HIS A 164 11.29 -14.92 30.47
N HIS A 165 11.41 -15.01 29.13
CA HIS A 165 12.20 -14.07 28.35
C HIS A 165 11.69 -12.63 28.49
N ILE A 166 10.36 -12.44 28.47
CA ILE A 166 9.73 -11.12 28.60
C ILE A 166 10.00 -10.53 29.99
N SER A 167 9.78 -11.30 31.05
CA SER A 167 10.01 -10.83 32.43
C SER A 167 11.48 -10.47 32.66
N LEU A 168 12.42 -11.30 32.18
CA LEU A 168 13.85 -11.03 32.32
C LEU A 168 14.30 -9.78 31.55
N LEU A 169 13.84 -9.59 30.31
CA LEU A 169 14.13 -8.37 29.55
C LEU A 169 13.52 -7.12 30.19
N LYS A 170 12.32 -7.24 30.78
CA LYS A 170 11.67 -6.16 31.52
C LYS A 170 12.48 -5.77 32.75
N ASP A 171 12.92 -6.73 33.54
CA ASP A 171 13.70 -6.46 34.75
C ASP A 171 15.02 -5.76 34.43
N ILE A 172 15.70 -6.20 33.36
CA ILE A 172 16.92 -5.55 32.85
C ILE A 172 16.64 -4.12 32.40
N TRP A 173 15.54 -3.91 31.66
CA TRP A 173 15.13 -2.60 31.21
C TRP A 173 14.87 -1.65 32.39
N LEU A 174 14.11 -2.10 33.39
CA LEU A 174 13.78 -1.32 34.57
C LEU A 174 15.02 -1.00 35.40
N GLN A 175 15.93 -1.95 35.63
CA GLN A 175 17.18 -1.72 36.36
C GLN A 175 18.04 -0.63 35.72
N ARG A 176 18.06 -0.53 34.39
CA ARG A 176 18.81 0.51 33.69
C ARG A 176 18.11 1.88 33.67
N HIS A 177 16.81 1.90 34.00
CA HIS A 177 15.97 3.10 34.09
C HIS A 177 15.76 3.59 35.53
N GLU A 178 16.27 2.89 36.55
CA GLU A 178 16.19 3.29 37.96
C GLU A 178 17.08 4.50 38.29
N GLY A 179 16.69 5.66 37.75
CA GLY A 179 17.14 6.98 38.16
C GLY A 179 16.09 7.67 39.02
N GLY A 180 15.87 7.21 40.26
CA GLY A 180 15.19 7.96 41.33
C GLY A 180 13.78 8.53 41.07
N GLY A 181 13.05 8.03 40.07
CA GLY A 181 11.74 8.56 39.67
C GLY A 181 10.58 8.12 40.56
N SER A 182 9.48 8.87 40.48
CA SER A 182 8.21 8.58 41.17
C SER A 182 7.58 7.27 40.68
N GLY A 183 6.64 6.68 41.44
CA GLY A 183 5.91 5.48 41.01
C GLY A 183 5.19 5.62 39.66
N ASN A 184 4.83 6.84 39.24
CA ASN A 184 4.27 7.12 37.92
C ASN A 184 5.30 7.00 36.79
N ASP A 185 6.58 7.27 37.07
CA ASP A 185 7.67 7.13 36.08
C ASP A 185 7.93 5.65 35.79
N ARG A 186 7.90 4.81 36.83
CA ARG A 186 8.02 3.34 36.68
C ARG A 186 6.92 2.76 35.79
N ARG A 187 5.65 3.17 35.99
CA ARG A 187 4.54 2.68 35.15
C ARG A 187 4.71 3.09 33.68
N ARG A 188 5.17 4.32 33.43
CA ARG A 188 5.45 4.81 32.08
C ARG A 188 6.59 4.01 31.42
N ASP A 189 7.64 3.68 32.17
CA ASP A 189 8.76 2.91 31.65
C ASP A 189 8.38 1.45 31.34
N ILE A 190 7.43 0.85 32.09
CA ILE A 190 6.86 -0.46 31.75
C ILE A 190 6.07 -0.39 30.42
N TYR A 191 5.22 0.62 30.21
CA TYR A 191 4.52 0.78 28.93
C TYR A 191 5.48 0.97 27.76
N ARG A 192 6.54 1.76 27.95
CA ARG A 192 7.60 1.95 26.94
C ARG A 192 8.29 0.64 26.61
N PHE A 193 8.67 -0.15 27.61
CA PHE A 193 9.26 -1.47 27.40
C PHE A 193 8.36 -2.35 26.53
N TYR A 194 7.07 -2.47 26.86
CA TYR A 194 6.14 -3.30 26.08
C TYR A 194 5.91 -2.77 24.66
N SER A 195 5.81 -1.45 24.48
CA SER A 195 5.73 -0.79 23.17
C SER A 195 6.95 -1.12 22.30
N LEU A 196 8.15 -1.07 22.89
CA LEU A 196 9.41 -1.39 22.23
C LEU A 196 9.52 -2.87 21.87
N LEU A 197 9.16 -3.75 22.80
CA LEU A 197 9.17 -5.19 22.57
C LEU A 197 8.25 -5.57 21.41
N LEU A 198 7.03 -5.01 21.36
CA LEU A 198 6.07 -5.22 20.27
C LEU A 198 6.57 -4.65 18.93
N SER A 199 7.34 -3.57 18.97
CA SER A 199 7.98 -2.99 17.78
C SER A 199 9.21 -3.76 17.30
N SER A 200 9.79 -4.62 18.15
CA SER A 200 11.02 -5.35 17.86
C SER A 200 10.81 -6.57 16.96
N ALA A 201 11.90 -7.06 16.36
CA ALA A 201 11.92 -8.34 15.65
C ALA A 201 11.98 -9.58 16.58
N LEU A 202 11.84 -9.42 17.91
CA LEU A 202 11.64 -10.55 18.84
C LEU A 202 10.21 -11.10 18.76
N VAL A 203 9.25 -10.24 18.42
CA VAL A 203 7.86 -10.63 18.20
C VAL A 203 7.66 -10.92 16.72
N THR A 204 7.46 -12.18 16.37
CA THR A 204 7.41 -12.69 15.00
C THR A 204 6.05 -13.26 14.62
N SER A 205 5.15 -13.44 15.59
CA SER A 205 3.81 -13.99 15.37
C SER A 205 2.73 -13.29 16.20
N ASN A 206 1.48 -13.38 15.75
CA ASN A 206 0.34 -12.89 16.54
C ASN A 206 0.16 -13.64 17.88
N ALA A 207 0.65 -14.88 18.00
CA ALA A 207 0.62 -15.62 19.27
C ALA A 207 1.53 -14.95 20.31
N GLU A 208 2.70 -14.49 19.89
CA GLU A 208 3.65 -13.76 20.74
C GLU A 208 3.13 -12.37 21.11
N VAL A 209 2.40 -11.68 20.22
CA VAL A 209 1.70 -10.44 20.60
C VAL A 209 0.73 -10.67 21.77
N ARG A 210 -0.05 -11.76 21.71
CA ARG A 210 -0.96 -12.12 22.81
C ARG A 210 -0.21 -12.48 24.08
N LEU A 211 0.88 -13.23 23.96
CA LEU A 211 1.76 -13.56 25.08
C LEU A 211 2.25 -12.30 25.81
N VAL A 212 2.69 -11.29 25.05
CA VAL A 212 3.14 -10.00 25.61
C VAL A 212 1.99 -9.25 26.30
N LEU A 213 0.80 -9.23 25.70
CA LEU A 213 -0.38 -8.58 26.30
C LEU A 213 -0.86 -9.31 27.56
N ASP A 214 -0.84 -10.63 27.56
CA ASP A 214 -1.22 -11.47 28.71
C ASP A 214 -0.24 -11.28 29.86
N GLU A 215 1.07 -11.22 29.57
CA GLU A 215 2.12 -10.94 30.54
C GLU A 215 1.95 -9.56 31.19
N MET A 216 1.73 -8.52 30.38
CA MET A 216 1.50 -7.16 30.85
C MET A 216 0.26 -7.07 31.77
N LEU A 217 -0.80 -7.82 31.46
CA LEU A 217 -2.03 -7.82 32.26
C LEU A 217 -1.89 -8.66 33.53
N ALA A 218 -1.30 -9.86 33.44
CA ALA A 218 -1.24 -10.81 34.53
C ALA A 218 -0.19 -10.43 35.58
N ASN A 219 1.00 -10.01 35.14
CA ASN A 219 2.13 -9.76 36.04
C ASN A 219 2.24 -8.29 36.47
N ASP A 220 1.94 -7.34 35.58
CA ASP A 220 2.02 -5.90 35.93
C ASP A 220 0.66 -5.27 36.25
N GLY A 221 -0.46 -5.99 36.02
CA GLY A 221 -1.80 -5.46 36.24
C GLY A 221 -2.14 -4.28 35.32
N LEU A 222 -1.43 -4.12 34.20
CA LEU A 222 -1.56 -2.98 33.31
C LEU A 222 -2.44 -3.32 32.10
N PRO A 223 -3.57 -2.63 31.90
CA PRO A 223 -4.30 -2.74 30.65
C PRO A 223 -3.53 -2.05 29.51
N PRO A 224 -3.58 -2.55 28.26
CA PRO A 224 -2.98 -1.87 27.12
C PRO A 224 -3.56 -0.47 26.94
N ASN A 225 -2.70 0.50 26.61
CA ASN A 225 -3.08 1.87 26.26
C ASN A 225 -2.98 2.09 24.73
N HIS A 226 -3.24 3.32 24.26
CA HIS A 226 -3.15 3.66 22.84
C HIS A 226 -1.74 3.40 22.24
N GLU A 227 -0.66 3.73 22.95
CA GLU A 227 0.73 3.53 22.49
C GLU A 227 1.05 2.04 22.22
N ILE A 228 0.53 1.14 23.05
CA ILE A 228 0.67 -0.32 22.86
C ILE A 228 -0.03 -0.74 21.57
N TYR A 229 -1.25 -0.26 21.32
CA TYR A 229 -1.97 -0.58 20.10
C TYR A 229 -1.31 0.02 18.85
N GLU A 230 -0.78 1.24 18.92
CA GLU A 230 0.02 1.84 17.83
C GLU A 230 1.21 0.97 17.47
N SER A 231 1.95 0.50 18.48
CA SER A 231 3.12 -0.37 18.30
C SER A 231 2.75 -1.69 17.64
N ILE A 232 1.59 -2.25 18.01
CA ILE A 232 1.01 -3.43 17.35
C ILE A 232 0.70 -3.09 15.88
N MET A 233 -0.07 -2.02 15.61
CA MET A 233 -0.48 -1.65 14.24
C MET A 233 0.72 -1.48 13.30
N ARG A 234 1.75 -0.74 13.73
CA ARG A 234 2.96 -0.50 12.93
C ARG A 234 3.76 -1.77 12.65
N SER A 235 3.62 -2.79 13.49
CA SER A 235 4.37 -4.04 13.39
C SER A 235 3.58 -5.17 12.72
N LEU A 236 2.25 -5.08 12.66
CA LEU A 236 1.37 -6.14 12.14
C LEU A 236 1.66 -6.57 10.69
N LEU A 237 2.18 -5.67 9.85
CA LEU A 237 2.56 -6.02 8.47
C LEU A 237 3.70 -7.03 8.41
N VAL A 238 4.52 -7.11 9.46
CA VAL A 238 5.77 -7.88 9.48
C VAL A 238 5.80 -8.93 10.61
N ILE A 239 4.71 -9.03 11.40
CA ILE A 239 4.49 -10.02 12.48
C ILE A 239 3.85 -11.32 11.94
N ASN A 240 3.58 -11.46 10.64
CA ASN A 240 3.13 -12.73 10.05
C ASN A 240 3.73 -12.93 8.66
N VAL A 241 5.04 -12.70 8.51
CA VAL A 241 5.72 -12.96 7.23
C VAL A 241 5.80 -14.47 7.04
N GLY A 242 4.84 -15.02 6.30
CA GLY A 242 4.89 -16.39 5.84
C GLY A 242 5.94 -16.52 4.75
N LEU A 243 6.99 -17.29 5.00
CA LEU A 243 7.77 -17.87 3.90
C LEU A 243 6.84 -18.87 3.19
N THR A 244 6.26 -18.49 2.05
CA THR A 244 5.45 -19.42 1.27
C THR A 244 6.35 -20.52 0.74
N SER A 245 6.34 -21.68 1.40
CA SER A 245 6.61 -22.94 0.72
C SER A 245 5.48 -23.16 -0.28
N SER A 246 5.82 -23.48 -1.52
CA SER A 246 4.87 -23.72 -2.61
C SER A 246 3.70 -24.58 -2.16
N ILE A 247 2.50 -24.00 -2.20
CA ILE A 247 1.23 -24.72 -2.11
C ILE A 247 1.07 -25.48 -3.43
N GLU A 248 1.76 -26.61 -3.58
CA GLU A 248 1.41 -27.70 -4.53
C GLU A 248 1.73 -29.11 -3.99
N ALA A 249 2.11 -29.25 -2.71
CA ALA A 249 2.27 -30.56 -2.06
C ALA A 249 1.12 -30.94 -1.12
N ALA A 250 -0.07 -30.37 -1.30
CA ALA A 250 -1.30 -30.84 -0.66
C ALA A 250 -1.91 -32.00 -1.47
N GLY A 251 -1.13 -33.06 -1.62
CA GLY A 251 -1.54 -34.35 -2.15
C GLY A 251 -1.01 -35.44 -1.23
N ASN A 252 -1.76 -35.69 -0.15
CA ASN A 252 -1.73 -36.91 0.68
C ASN A 252 -0.36 -37.56 0.92
N THR A 253 0.39 -37.11 1.92
CA THR A 253 1.26 -38.01 2.69
C THR A 253 1.28 -37.62 4.16
N THR A 254 0.57 -38.40 4.97
CA THR A 254 0.78 -38.53 6.40
C THR A 254 2.13 -39.23 6.62
N GLU A 255 3.23 -38.48 6.68
CA GLU A 255 4.49 -39.01 7.20
C GLU A 255 5.50 -37.91 7.52
N GLY A 256 5.98 -37.91 8.77
CA GLY A 256 7.33 -37.50 9.12
C GLY A 256 7.64 -36.00 9.15
N ASP A 257 7.77 -35.50 10.37
CA ASP A 257 8.41 -34.26 10.80
C ASP A 257 9.82 -34.07 10.19
N LYS A 258 9.90 -33.66 8.92
CA LYS A 258 11.16 -33.26 8.28
C LYS A 258 11.35 -31.74 8.43
N PRO A 259 12.52 -31.29 8.89
CA PRO A 259 12.80 -29.87 9.06
C PRO A 259 12.67 -29.15 7.72
N ARG A 260 11.92 -28.04 7.74
CA ARG A 260 11.75 -27.12 6.62
C ARG A 260 13.14 -26.65 6.17
N GLN A 261 13.61 -27.12 5.02
CA GLN A 261 14.86 -26.63 4.43
C GLN A 261 14.62 -25.24 3.84
N PHE A 262 15.29 -24.24 4.42
CA PHE A 262 15.31 -22.87 3.93
C PHE A 262 16.09 -22.81 2.61
N ILE A 263 15.44 -22.42 1.51
CA ILE A 263 16.13 -22.12 0.25
C ILE A 263 16.37 -20.61 0.20
N LEU A 264 17.63 -20.19 0.17
CA LEU A 264 18.02 -18.81 -0.06
C LEU A 264 17.37 -18.29 -1.37
N GLY A 265 16.48 -17.30 -1.28
CA GLY A 265 15.85 -16.66 -2.45
C GLY A 265 14.36 -16.95 -2.70
N GLN A 266 13.65 -17.54 -1.73
CA GLN A 266 12.19 -17.53 -1.78
C GLN A 266 11.63 -16.12 -1.51
N PRO A 267 10.66 -15.64 -2.30
CA PRO A 267 10.01 -14.36 -2.04
C PRO A 267 9.21 -14.44 -0.74
N CYS A 268 9.53 -13.57 0.23
CA CYS A 268 8.68 -13.37 1.38
C CYS A 268 7.37 -12.72 0.93
N VAL A 269 6.24 -13.38 1.22
CA VAL A 269 4.90 -12.86 0.92
C VAL A 269 4.28 -12.42 2.24
N LEU A 270 3.79 -11.18 2.30
CA LEU A 270 3.08 -10.69 3.47
C LEU A 270 1.65 -11.24 3.46
N ASP A 271 1.20 -11.79 4.58
CA ASP A 271 -0.21 -12.12 4.76
C ASP A 271 -1.03 -10.86 5.10
N ARG A 272 -1.18 -9.99 4.09
CA ARG A 272 -1.86 -8.69 4.21
C ARG A 272 -3.31 -8.84 4.69
N ALA A 273 -4.00 -9.90 4.27
CA ALA A 273 -5.38 -10.16 4.68
C ALA A 273 -5.47 -10.43 6.19
N THR A 274 -4.63 -11.33 6.70
CA THR A 274 -4.56 -11.61 8.14
C THR A 274 -4.14 -10.38 8.93
N SER A 275 -3.17 -9.59 8.45
CA SER A 275 -2.78 -8.33 9.10
C SER A 275 -3.95 -7.33 9.18
N GLY A 276 -4.78 -7.22 8.14
CA GLY A 276 -5.97 -6.37 8.13
C GLY A 276 -7.06 -6.84 9.10
N ASP A 277 -7.31 -8.15 9.17
CA ASP A 277 -8.28 -8.73 10.12
C ASP A 277 -7.82 -8.54 11.58
N LEU A 278 -6.53 -8.75 11.85
CA LEU A 278 -5.93 -8.51 13.16
C LEU A 278 -6.00 -7.02 13.54
N ALA A 279 -5.76 -6.11 12.60
CA ALA A 279 -5.92 -4.67 12.82
C ALA A 279 -7.34 -4.35 13.30
N GLY A 280 -8.36 -4.86 12.61
CA GLY A 280 -9.76 -4.67 13.00
C GLY A 280 -10.06 -5.21 14.41
N ARG A 281 -9.48 -6.36 14.76
CA ARG A 281 -9.61 -6.96 16.10
C ARG A 281 -8.96 -6.09 17.18
N TYR A 282 -7.73 -5.65 16.99
CA TYR A 282 -7.01 -4.84 17.98
C TYR A 282 -7.62 -3.45 18.12
N MET A 283 -8.07 -2.85 17.01
CA MET A 283 -8.81 -1.59 17.04
C MET A 283 -10.14 -1.73 17.80
N GLY A 284 -10.87 -2.82 17.59
CA GLY A 284 -12.08 -3.13 18.36
C GLY A 284 -11.82 -3.25 19.85
N HIS A 285 -10.70 -3.89 20.25
CA HIS A 285 -10.27 -3.97 21.65
C HIS A 285 -9.94 -2.60 22.23
N ALA A 286 -9.19 -1.77 21.51
CA ALA A 286 -8.84 -0.42 21.94
C ALA A 286 -10.11 0.43 22.18
N LEU A 287 -11.04 0.44 21.22
CA LEU A 287 -12.31 1.16 21.35
C LEU A 287 -13.18 0.64 22.52
N ALA A 288 -13.21 -0.67 22.74
CA ALA A 288 -13.93 -1.25 23.86
C ALA A 288 -13.32 -0.84 25.21
N GLN A 289 -12.00 -0.65 25.29
CA GLN A 289 -11.35 -0.17 26.51
C GLN A 289 -11.66 1.31 26.80
N ILE A 290 -11.69 2.15 25.76
CA ILE A 290 -12.14 3.55 25.90
C ILE A 290 -13.55 3.59 26.51
N SER A 291 -14.46 2.76 25.99
CA SER A 291 -15.82 2.65 26.52
C SER A 291 -15.88 2.15 27.96
N LYS A 292 -15.05 1.18 28.35
CA LYS A 292 -15.01 0.66 29.73
C LYS A 292 -14.46 1.66 30.74
N ASN A 293 -13.46 2.44 30.34
CA ASN A 293 -12.86 3.46 31.20
C ASN A 293 -13.79 4.67 31.39
N ASN A 294 -14.79 4.82 30.50
CA ASN A 294 -15.79 5.87 30.53
C ASN A 294 -17.23 5.30 30.51
N PRO A 295 -17.70 4.64 31.58
CA PRO A 295 -19.00 3.94 31.58
C PRO A 295 -20.22 4.87 31.48
N ASN A 296 -20.04 6.18 31.74
CA ASN A 296 -21.09 7.20 31.62
C ASN A 296 -21.17 7.82 30.21
N LEU A 297 -20.33 7.38 29.26
CA LEU A 297 -20.38 7.84 27.88
C LEU A 297 -21.42 7.01 27.09
N PRO A 298 -22.44 7.62 26.46
CA PRO A 298 -23.29 6.91 25.53
C PRO A 298 -22.46 6.34 24.37
N SER A 299 -22.85 5.18 23.84
CA SER A 299 -22.19 4.58 22.66
C SER A 299 -22.17 5.58 21.51
N GLY A 300 -20.97 6.07 21.15
CA GLY A 300 -20.78 7.15 20.17
C GLY A 300 -20.31 8.48 20.78
N ALA A 301 -19.83 8.48 22.03
CA ALA A 301 -19.46 9.72 22.67
C ALA A 301 -18.04 10.23 22.39
N ALA A 302 -18.00 11.56 22.23
CA ALA A 302 -16.92 12.34 21.66
C ALA A 302 -15.66 12.37 22.53
N VAL A 303 -14.56 12.66 21.83
CA VAL A 303 -13.26 13.03 22.39
C VAL A 303 -13.42 14.13 23.44
N ARG A 304 -13.19 13.81 24.72
CA ARG A 304 -12.79 14.85 25.70
C ARG A 304 -11.37 15.31 25.35
N GLU A 305 -10.91 16.46 25.85
CA GLU A 305 -9.50 16.90 25.70
C GLU A 305 -8.47 15.83 26.11
N ASN A 306 -8.86 14.79 26.86
CA ASN A 306 -8.03 13.65 27.24
C ASN A 306 -8.08 12.44 26.26
N ASP A 307 -9.00 12.40 25.28
CA ASP A 307 -9.15 11.31 24.31
C ASP A 307 -8.45 11.60 22.97
N THR A 308 -7.82 12.78 22.84
CA THR A 308 -6.99 13.14 21.67
C THR A 308 -5.82 12.18 21.48
N ASP A 309 -5.42 11.51 22.56
CA ASP A 309 -4.37 10.49 22.60
C ASP A 309 -4.67 9.27 21.69
N TYR A 310 -5.94 9.04 21.33
CA TYR A 310 -6.34 7.96 20.42
C TYR A 310 -6.40 8.37 18.94
N LEU A 311 -6.21 9.66 18.61
CA LEU A 311 -6.17 10.12 17.22
C LEU A 311 -5.00 9.52 16.42
N PRO A 312 -3.77 9.43 16.97
CA PRO A 312 -2.66 8.78 16.27
C PRO A 312 -2.92 7.29 16.00
N LEU A 313 -3.61 6.59 16.91
CA LEU A 313 -4.03 5.20 16.71
C LEU A 313 -5.00 5.06 15.51
N TRP A 314 -5.95 5.99 15.35
CA TRP A 314 -6.80 6.03 14.17
C TRP A 314 -5.99 6.25 12.88
N GLY A 315 -4.96 7.10 12.93
CA GLY A 315 -4.01 7.29 11.84
C GLY A 315 -3.33 5.97 11.46
N ASP A 316 -2.65 5.33 12.41
CA ASP A 316 -1.95 4.05 12.21
C ASP A 316 -2.89 2.96 11.67
N PHE A 317 -4.10 2.86 12.22
CA PHE A 317 -5.10 1.88 11.82
C PHE A 317 -5.56 2.09 10.37
N MET A 318 -5.85 3.34 9.97
CA MET A 318 -6.29 3.64 8.62
C MET A 318 -5.17 3.45 7.59
N GLU A 319 -3.93 3.79 7.95
CA GLU A 319 -2.74 3.51 7.14
C GLU A 319 -2.56 2.00 6.90
N LEU A 320 -2.72 1.20 7.97
CA LEU A 320 -2.68 -0.25 7.87
C LEU A 320 -3.81 -0.79 6.98
N CYS A 321 -5.03 -0.25 7.08
CA CYS A 321 -6.15 -0.60 6.20
C CYS A 321 -5.85 -0.31 4.71
N ALA A 322 -5.19 0.83 4.44
CA ALA A 322 -4.77 1.19 3.08
C ALA A 322 -3.70 0.23 2.53
N LEU A 323 -2.75 -0.20 3.37
CA LEU A 323 -1.69 -1.14 2.99
C LEU A 323 -2.20 -2.57 2.82
N THR A 324 -3.23 -2.98 3.56
CA THR A 324 -3.78 -4.34 3.58
C THR A 324 -4.91 -4.60 2.58
N ASP A 325 -5.41 -3.57 1.89
CA ASP A 325 -6.50 -3.68 0.91
C ASP A 325 -7.84 -4.10 1.49
N VAL A 326 -8.23 -3.46 2.59
CA VAL A 326 -9.52 -3.72 3.24
C VAL A 326 -10.68 -3.53 2.25
N ALA A 327 -11.68 -4.41 2.34
CA ALA A 327 -12.84 -4.38 1.44
C ALA A 327 -13.59 -3.04 1.52
N PRO A 328 -14.16 -2.53 0.40
CA PRO A 328 -14.82 -1.21 0.37
C PRO A 328 -15.90 -0.99 1.44
N ALA A 329 -16.73 -2.00 1.71
CA ALA A 329 -17.78 -1.89 2.72
C ALA A 329 -17.22 -1.77 4.14
N LEU A 330 -16.09 -2.44 4.42
CA LEU A 330 -15.40 -2.32 5.71
C LEU A 330 -14.72 -0.95 5.82
N MET A 331 -14.11 -0.46 4.74
CA MET A 331 -13.52 0.87 4.71
C MET A 331 -14.58 1.97 4.96
N ASP A 332 -15.75 1.86 4.31
CA ASP A 332 -16.88 2.78 4.54
C ASP A 332 -17.35 2.75 6.01
N LEU A 333 -17.40 1.56 6.62
CA LEU A 333 -17.77 1.37 8.02
C LEU A 333 -16.73 1.99 8.97
N TRP A 334 -15.45 1.76 8.74
CA TRP A 334 -14.37 2.33 9.55
C TRP A 334 -14.27 3.85 9.39
N TRP A 335 -14.44 4.35 8.17
CA TRP A 335 -14.52 5.79 7.90
C TRP A 335 -15.68 6.44 8.66
N LYS A 336 -16.87 5.82 8.64
CA LYS A 336 -18.02 6.29 9.40
C LYS A 336 -17.71 6.30 10.90
N LYS A 337 -17.15 5.21 11.44
CA LYS A 337 -16.77 5.14 12.86
C LYS A 337 -15.74 6.20 13.25
N LEU A 338 -14.79 6.51 12.37
CA LEU A 338 -13.83 7.60 12.58
C LEU A 338 -14.54 8.96 12.63
N CYS A 339 -15.45 9.22 11.70
CA CYS A 339 -16.24 10.45 11.71
C CYS A 339 -17.09 10.58 12.98
N ASP A 340 -17.79 9.50 13.35
CA ASP A 340 -18.61 9.42 14.56
C ASP A 340 -17.76 9.60 15.83
N PHE A 341 -16.51 9.09 15.83
CA PHE A 341 -15.55 9.28 16.92
C PHE A 341 -15.11 10.74 17.07
N CYS A 342 -14.95 11.47 15.96
CA CYS A 342 -14.55 12.88 15.97
C CYS A 342 -15.70 13.85 16.25
N ASP A 343 -16.95 13.47 15.98
CA ASP A 343 -18.09 14.38 16.13
C ASP A 343 -18.44 14.62 17.61
N PRO A 344 -18.63 15.89 18.05
CA PRO A 344 -19.01 16.19 19.41
C PRO A 344 -20.42 15.67 19.71
N VAL A 345 -20.61 15.08 20.89
CA VAL A 345 -21.96 14.76 21.39
C VAL A 345 -22.60 16.07 21.80
N GLY A 346 -23.53 16.56 20.99
CA GLY A 346 -24.45 17.60 21.45
C GLY A 346 -25.21 17.09 22.69
N PRO A 347 -25.64 17.98 23.61
CA PRO A 347 -26.57 17.57 24.64
C PRO A 347 -27.76 16.89 23.96
N PRO A 348 -28.29 15.77 24.51
CA PRO A 348 -29.50 15.17 23.99
C PRO A 348 -30.53 16.30 23.92
N HIS A 349 -31.12 16.52 22.75
CA HIS A 349 -32.24 17.43 22.60
C HIS A 349 -33.23 17.07 23.71
N GLU A 350 -33.36 17.96 24.70
CA GLU A 350 -34.44 17.89 25.65
C GLU A 350 -35.70 17.82 24.81
N THR A 351 -36.41 16.73 24.99
CA THR A 351 -37.69 16.47 24.35
C THR A 351 -38.56 17.64 24.76
N GLU A 352 -38.87 18.55 23.83
CA GLU A 352 -39.85 19.60 24.06
C GLU A 352 -41.12 18.91 24.55
N ASN A 353 -41.42 19.10 25.83
CA ASN A 353 -42.71 18.76 26.39
C ASN A 353 -43.77 19.55 25.59
N PRO A 354 -44.78 18.90 24.99
CA PRO A 354 -45.89 19.62 24.41
C PRO A 354 -46.78 20.05 25.58
N LEU A 355 -46.54 21.25 26.11
CA LEU A 355 -47.48 21.93 26.99
C LEU A 355 -47.96 23.20 26.30
N ASP A 356 -49.24 23.14 25.95
CA ASP A 356 -50.13 24.19 25.46
C ASP A 356 -49.80 25.60 25.97
N VAL A 357 -49.42 26.52 25.07
CA VAL A 357 -49.83 27.94 25.14
C VAL A 357 -50.03 28.50 23.72
N ALA A 358 -51.14 29.23 23.56
CA ALA A 358 -51.79 29.80 22.38
C ALA A 358 -50.91 30.59 21.36
N PRO A 359 -51.40 30.80 20.12
CA PRO A 359 -50.63 31.40 19.05
C PRO A 359 -50.63 32.94 19.19
N THR A 360 -49.45 33.54 19.25
CA THR A 360 -49.32 34.98 18.99
C THR A 360 -48.31 35.19 17.86
N THR A 361 -48.82 35.75 16.78
CA THR A 361 -48.20 36.03 15.50
C THR A 361 -47.11 37.09 15.65
N ILE A 362 -45.84 36.73 15.51
CA ILE A 362 -44.78 37.67 15.08
C ILE A 362 -43.86 36.92 14.11
N ALA A 363 -43.82 37.40 12.87
CA ALA A 363 -42.88 36.98 11.86
C ALA A 363 -41.45 37.37 12.32
N ALA A 364 -40.66 36.37 12.69
CA ALA A 364 -39.23 36.50 12.91
C ALA A 364 -38.50 35.69 11.83
N GLU A 365 -37.56 36.36 11.17
CA GLU A 365 -36.65 35.83 10.16
C GLU A 365 -36.11 34.46 10.56
N ALA A 366 -36.17 33.52 9.61
CA ALA A 366 -35.55 32.21 9.75
C ALA A 366 -34.02 32.36 9.81
N THR A 367 -33.48 32.62 10.98
CA THR A 367 -32.09 32.32 11.31
C THR A 367 -31.90 30.81 11.13
N PRO A 368 -31.04 30.34 10.23
CA PRO A 368 -30.79 28.92 10.11
C PRO A 368 -30.20 28.44 11.43
N LEU A 369 -30.86 27.46 12.06
CA LEU A 369 -30.36 26.71 13.21
C LEU A 369 -28.85 26.44 13.04
N PRO A 370 -28.02 26.67 14.07
CA PRO A 370 -26.59 26.39 13.98
C PRO A 370 -26.42 24.91 13.65
N ARG A 371 -25.93 24.60 12.45
CA ARG A 371 -25.55 23.24 12.07
C ARG A 371 -24.63 22.69 13.16
N ALA A 372 -24.96 21.52 13.70
CA ALA A 372 -24.10 20.82 14.65
C ALA A 372 -22.65 20.87 14.15
N PHE A 373 -21.75 21.46 14.94
CA PHE A 373 -20.35 21.59 14.59
C PHE A 373 -19.77 20.18 14.48
N LYS A 374 -19.46 19.73 13.27
CA LYS A 374 -18.75 18.47 13.04
C LYS A 374 -17.28 18.63 13.45
N GLY A 375 -16.71 17.61 14.10
CA GLY A 375 -15.33 17.65 14.56
C GLY A 375 -14.32 17.48 13.42
N SER A 376 -13.12 18.05 13.58
CA SER A 376 -12.03 17.93 12.60
C SER A 376 -11.44 16.52 12.57
N LEU A 377 -11.02 16.07 11.38
CA LEU A 377 -10.53 14.70 11.16
C LEU A 377 -9.00 14.61 11.28
N PRO A 378 -8.43 13.48 11.74
CA PRO A 378 -6.98 13.29 11.77
C PRO A 378 -6.39 13.23 10.35
N TYR A 379 -5.33 14.01 10.12
CA TYR A 379 -4.71 14.12 8.80
C TYR A 379 -4.25 12.76 8.26
N ARG A 380 -3.57 11.93 9.06
CA ARG A 380 -3.08 10.62 8.59
C ARG A 380 -4.23 9.70 8.21
N GLY A 381 -5.30 9.69 9.00
CA GLY A 381 -6.52 8.94 8.69
C GLY A 381 -7.14 9.32 7.33
N VAL A 382 -7.22 10.61 7.03
CA VAL A 382 -7.71 11.10 5.73
C VAL A 382 -6.75 10.75 4.61
N TYR A 383 -5.45 10.99 4.79
CA TYR A 383 -4.44 10.67 3.79
C TYR A 383 -4.43 9.18 3.43
N ALA A 384 -4.54 8.31 4.43
CA ALA A 384 -4.66 6.87 4.26
C ALA A 384 -5.93 6.47 3.51
N ALA A 385 -7.07 7.08 3.83
CA ALA A 385 -8.32 6.81 3.11
C ALA A 385 -8.22 7.18 1.62
N LEU A 386 -7.61 8.33 1.31
CA LEU A 386 -7.36 8.72 -0.08
C LEU A 386 -6.36 7.78 -0.76
N ALA A 387 -5.29 7.36 -0.07
CA ALA A 387 -4.33 6.39 -0.60
C ALA A 387 -4.99 5.02 -0.90
N TRP A 388 -5.91 4.56 -0.05
CA TRP A 388 -6.73 3.38 -0.31
C TRP A 388 -7.62 3.56 -1.56
N CYS A 389 -8.24 4.74 -1.74
CA CYS A 389 -9.02 5.04 -2.94
C CYS A 389 -8.15 5.06 -4.21
N VAL A 390 -6.92 5.58 -4.14
CA VAL A 390 -5.97 5.56 -5.27
C VAL A 390 -5.71 4.12 -5.72
N ARG A 391 -5.50 3.21 -4.78
CA ARG A 391 -5.27 1.78 -5.05
C ARG A 391 -6.48 1.12 -5.70
N ASN A 392 -7.68 1.40 -5.19
CA ASN A 392 -8.94 0.84 -5.67
C ASN A 392 -9.50 1.53 -6.93
N HIS A 393 -8.85 2.60 -7.41
CA HIS A 393 -9.32 3.42 -8.52
C HIS A 393 -10.75 3.97 -8.32
N ASP A 394 -11.12 4.24 -7.07
CA ASP A 394 -12.47 4.65 -6.68
C ASP A 394 -12.55 6.17 -6.52
N LEU A 395 -12.95 6.85 -7.61
CA LEU A 395 -13.05 8.31 -7.64
C LEU A 395 -14.20 8.84 -6.76
N GLU A 396 -15.32 8.14 -6.70
CA GLU A 396 -16.50 8.59 -5.96
C GLU A 396 -16.20 8.66 -4.46
N ARG A 397 -15.61 7.58 -3.90
CA ARG A 397 -15.20 7.57 -2.49
C ARG A 397 -14.10 8.58 -2.22
N CYS A 398 -13.14 8.72 -3.14
CA CYS A 398 -12.04 9.67 -3.00
C CYS A 398 -12.56 11.11 -2.86
N LEU A 399 -13.47 11.53 -3.75
CA LEU A 399 -14.10 12.84 -3.68
C LEU A 399 -14.95 13.00 -2.42
N ARG A 400 -15.73 11.98 -2.03
CA ARG A 400 -16.55 12.01 -0.81
C ARG A 400 -15.70 12.20 0.45
N TYR A 401 -14.61 11.45 0.60
CA TYR A 401 -13.70 11.57 1.75
C TYR A 401 -12.99 12.92 1.74
N PHE A 402 -12.53 13.39 0.58
CA PHE A 402 -11.90 14.71 0.46
C PHE A 402 -12.86 15.85 0.79
N HIS A 403 -14.10 15.79 0.31
CA HIS A 403 -15.12 16.81 0.60
C HIS A 403 -15.53 16.82 2.07
N GLU A 404 -15.70 15.64 2.71
CA GLU A 404 -15.99 15.57 4.14
C GLU A 404 -14.81 16.13 4.96
N ALA A 405 -13.57 15.81 4.58
CA ALA A 405 -12.37 16.37 5.19
C ALA A 405 -12.27 17.89 5.01
N ASN A 406 -12.59 18.41 3.82
CA ASN A 406 -12.60 19.85 3.59
C ASN A 406 -13.73 20.54 4.38
N ALA A 407 -14.90 19.91 4.52
CA ALA A 407 -16.02 20.45 5.26
C ALA A 407 -15.77 20.50 6.78
N ARG A 408 -15.05 19.52 7.31
CA ARG A 408 -14.73 19.40 8.75
C ARG A 408 -13.45 20.10 9.17
N GLY A 409 -12.49 20.24 8.26
CA GLY A 409 -11.12 20.60 8.58
C GLY A 409 -10.31 19.40 9.09
N LEU A 410 -9.00 19.59 9.23
CA LEU A 410 -8.05 18.55 9.66
C LEU A 410 -7.28 18.94 10.92
N THR A 411 -7.00 17.92 11.73
CA THR A 411 -6.14 17.98 12.91
C THR A 411 -4.83 17.25 12.60
N GLY A 412 -3.69 17.85 12.94
CA GLY A 412 -2.40 17.17 12.83
C GLY A 412 -2.23 16.14 13.95
N ASP A 413 -1.98 14.89 13.57
CA ASP A 413 -1.81 13.72 14.45
C ASP A 413 -0.38 13.14 14.37
N TYR A 414 0.60 13.95 13.96
CA TYR A 414 2.01 13.58 13.94
C TYR A 414 2.61 13.53 15.35
N PRO A 415 3.46 12.53 15.67
CA PRO A 415 4.26 12.60 16.89
C PRO A 415 5.21 13.80 16.83
N ALA A 416 5.43 14.43 18.00
CA ALA A 416 6.26 15.62 18.21
C ALA A 416 7.74 15.49 17.79
N SER A 417 8.15 14.34 17.24
CA SER A 417 9.53 14.01 16.87
C SER A 417 10.01 14.59 15.54
N THR A 418 9.12 15.12 14.68
CA THR A 418 9.51 15.70 13.38
C THR A 418 10.06 17.13 13.47
N GLY A 419 10.32 17.65 14.67
CA GLY A 419 10.85 19.01 14.85
C GLY A 419 9.88 20.11 14.40
N VAL A 420 8.63 19.74 14.08
CA VAL A 420 7.53 20.67 13.91
C VAL A 420 7.08 21.06 15.32
N HIS A 421 7.82 22.00 15.91
CA HIS A 421 7.49 22.62 17.19
C HIS A 421 6.01 23.03 17.20
N GLY A 422 5.24 22.43 18.11
CA GLY A 422 4.27 23.05 19.02
C GLY A 422 3.11 23.93 18.53
N ASP A 423 3.11 24.46 17.31
CA ASP A 423 2.25 25.60 16.94
C ASP A 423 1.53 25.48 15.59
N VAL A 424 1.76 24.40 14.82
CA VAL A 424 1.06 24.18 13.53
C VAL A 424 -0.41 23.72 13.73
N ALA A 425 -0.88 23.67 14.97
CA ALA A 425 -2.19 23.16 15.34
C ALA A 425 -3.39 23.98 14.82
N PHE A 426 -3.22 25.19 14.28
CA PHE A 426 -4.34 26.13 14.13
C PHE A 426 -4.86 26.48 12.72
N SER A 427 -4.21 26.09 11.61
CA SER A 427 -4.65 26.57 10.28
C SER A 427 -5.41 25.56 9.40
N LEU A 428 -5.40 24.25 9.71
CA LEU A 428 -6.19 23.25 8.96
C LEU A 428 -7.54 22.89 9.62
N ARG A 429 -7.76 23.27 10.89
CA ARG A 429 -8.98 22.92 11.63
C ARG A 429 -10.24 23.61 11.09
N SER A 430 -10.10 24.73 10.40
CA SER A 430 -11.26 25.46 9.87
C SER A 430 -11.85 24.77 8.63
N PRO A 431 -13.17 24.69 8.50
CA PRO A 431 -13.84 24.30 7.25
C PRO A 431 -13.31 25.08 6.03
N GLY A 432 -13.12 24.39 4.91
CA GLY A 432 -12.61 24.95 3.66
C GLY A 432 -11.08 25.12 3.59
N SER A 433 -10.35 24.77 4.66
CA SER A 433 -8.90 24.97 4.76
C SER A 433 -8.10 24.25 3.68
N LEU A 434 -8.58 23.11 3.14
CA LEU A 434 -7.88 22.39 2.07
C LEU A 434 -7.94 23.12 0.72
N THR A 435 -8.92 24.00 0.55
CA THR A 435 -9.16 24.76 -0.68
C THR A 435 -8.75 26.22 -0.61
N ARG A 436 -8.18 26.65 0.52
CA ARG A 436 -7.69 28.02 0.76
C ARG A 436 -6.16 28.04 0.79
N ARG A 437 -5.55 29.02 0.11
CA ARG A 437 -4.09 29.18 0.11
C ARG A 437 -3.61 29.52 1.51
N SER A 438 -2.65 28.74 2.02
CA SER A 438 -1.97 29.01 3.29
C SER A 438 -0.66 29.77 3.04
N VAL A 439 -0.24 30.58 4.01
CA VAL A 439 1.08 31.24 4.00
C VAL A 439 2.16 30.29 4.52
N ASP A 440 1.79 29.29 5.32
CA ASP A 440 2.72 28.33 5.91
C ASP A 440 3.13 27.23 4.90
N PRO A 441 4.43 27.12 4.55
CA PRO A 441 4.95 26.05 3.69
C PRO A 441 4.63 24.64 4.19
N ALA A 442 4.59 24.41 5.50
CA ALA A 442 4.28 23.09 6.07
C ALA A 442 2.84 22.68 5.72
N ILE A 443 1.90 23.62 5.84
CA ILE A 443 0.49 23.38 5.50
C ILE A 443 0.32 23.20 3.99
N GLN A 444 1.01 23.99 3.17
CA GLN A 444 1.01 23.78 1.72
C GLN A 444 1.52 22.38 1.36
N ARG A 445 2.54 21.83 2.05
CA ARG A 445 2.99 20.44 1.83
C ARG A 445 1.89 19.42 2.13
N LEU A 446 1.14 19.60 3.22
CA LEU A 446 0.01 18.73 3.58
C LEU A 446 -1.12 18.83 2.55
N GLN A 447 -1.47 20.05 2.11
CA GLN A 447 -2.44 20.27 1.03
C GLN A 447 -2.00 19.59 -0.26
N LEU A 448 -0.73 19.76 -0.66
CA LEU A 448 -0.15 19.13 -1.85
C LEU A 448 -0.27 17.60 -1.76
N ARG A 449 0.11 17.00 -0.64
CA ARG A 449 0.01 15.54 -0.40
C ARG A 449 -1.41 15.01 -0.63
N LEU A 450 -2.44 15.70 -0.13
CA LEU A 450 -3.84 15.29 -0.32
C LEU A 450 -4.31 15.48 -1.77
N LEU A 451 -3.99 16.63 -2.39
CA LEU A 451 -4.37 16.94 -3.77
C LEU A 451 -3.76 15.95 -4.76
N VAL A 452 -2.50 15.54 -4.57
CA VAL A 452 -1.88 14.57 -5.49
C VAL A 452 -2.48 13.18 -5.35
N LYS A 453 -3.10 12.82 -4.22
CA LYS A 453 -3.87 11.57 -4.11
C LYS A 453 -5.15 11.62 -4.96
N LEU A 454 -5.87 12.75 -4.99
CA LEU A 454 -6.98 12.92 -5.94
C LEU A 454 -6.51 12.74 -7.39
N MET A 455 -5.38 13.36 -7.74
CA MET A 455 -4.76 13.21 -9.06
C MET A 455 -4.41 11.75 -9.39
N ALA A 456 -3.87 11.04 -8.40
CA ALA A 456 -3.46 9.66 -8.55
C ALA A 456 -4.64 8.71 -8.78
N THR A 457 -5.80 8.95 -8.14
CA THR A 457 -7.00 8.12 -8.29
C THR A 457 -7.52 8.14 -9.74
N VAL A 458 -7.43 9.29 -10.41
CA VAL A 458 -7.93 9.47 -11.80
C VAL A 458 -6.95 9.01 -12.89
N LYS A 459 -5.79 8.45 -12.51
CA LYS A 459 -4.74 8.02 -13.47
C LYS A 459 -5.24 7.04 -14.53
N SER A 460 -6.09 6.09 -14.15
CA SER A 460 -6.59 5.01 -15.00
C SER A 460 -7.99 5.28 -15.56
N ILE A 461 -8.61 6.42 -15.21
CA ILE A 461 -9.97 6.76 -15.61
C ILE A 461 -9.90 7.61 -16.88
N PRO A 462 -10.41 7.13 -18.03
CA PRO A 462 -10.35 7.86 -19.30
C PRO A 462 -11.25 9.09 -19.31
N MET A 463 -12.40 9.04 -18.64
CA MET A 463 -13.36 10.14 -18.50
C MET A 463 -13.38 10.58 -17.03
N ASP A 464 -12.37 11.35 -16.62
CA ASP A 464 -12.20 11.81 -15.24
C ASP A 464 -13.03 13.06 -14.88
N GLY A 465 -13.93 13.50 -15.78
CA GLY A 465 -14.78 14.66 -15.57
C GLY A 465 -14.01 15.99 -15.42
N GLY A 466 -12.74 16.05 -15.83
CA GLY A 466 -11.91 17.25 -15.68
C GLY A 466 -11.22 17.38 -14.32
N VAL A 467 -11.30 16.36 -13.45
CA VAL A 467 -10.66 16.37 -12.12
C VAL A 467 -9.15 16.62 -12.22
N LYS A 468 -8.46 16.05 -13.22
CA LYS A 468 -7.02 16.32 -13.42
C LYS A 468 -6.75 17.81 -13.61
N ASN A 469 -7.53 18.48 -14.45
CA ASN A 469 -7.36 19.91 -14.72
C ASN A 469 -7.66 20.75 -13.46
N LEU A 470 -8.71 20.37 -12.71
CA LEU A 470 -9.07 21.02 -11.46
C LEU A 470 -7.94 20.91 -10.43
N VAL A 471 -7.38 19.70 -10.24
CA VAL A 471 -6.26 19.50 -9.31
C VAL A 471 -5.01 20.27 -9.75
N VAL A 472 -4.69 20.32 -11.05
CA VAL A 472 -3.57 21.15 -11.55
C VAL A 472 -3.81 22.63 -11.24
N ALA A 473 -5.02 23.14 -11.48
CA ALA A 473 -5.37 24.52 -11.19
C ALA A 473 -5.29 24.82 -9.68
N ASP A 474 -5.75 23.89 -8.84
CA ASP A 474 -5.65 24.02 -7.39
C ASP A 474 -4.20 23.98 -6.91
N VAL A 475 -3.34 23.10 -7.44
CA VAL A 475 -1.91 23.10 -7.09
C VAL A 475 -1.26 24.42 -7.50
N GLN A 476 -1.55 24.95 -8.70
CA GLN A 476 -1.03 26.24 -9.14
C GLN A 476 -1.52 27.43 -8.28
N ARG A 477 -2.74 27.34 -7.78
CA ARG A 477 -3.39 28.39 -6.97
C ARG A 477 -2.95 28.34 -5.50
N LEU A 478 -2.75 27.14 -4.96
CA LEU A 478 -2.58 26.90 -3.52
C LEU A 478 -1.12 26.72 -3.10
N ILE A 479 -0.27 26.19 -3.98
CA ILE A 479 1.07 25.70 -3.61
C ILE A 479 2.15 26.56 -4.26
N ASP A 480 3.05 27.10 -3.43
CA ASP A 480 4.20 27.85 -3.90
C ASP A 480 5.17 26.93 -4.65
N ALA A 481 5.80 27.46 -5.69
CA ALA A 481 6.75 26.70 -6.51
C ALA A 481 7.91 26.11 -5.69
N ALA A 482 8.39 26.84 -4.68
CA ALA A 482 9.43 26.37 -3.77
C ALA A 482 8.96 25.13 -2.97
N VAL A 483 7.72 25.10 -2.52
CA VAL A 483 7.15 23.96 -1.80
C VAL A 483 7.00 22.76 -2.72
N LEU A 484 6.53 22.97 -3.95
CA LEU A 484 6.41 21.91 -4.94
C LEU A 484 7.76 21.31 -5.31
N PHE A 485 8.81 22.10 -5.51
CA PHE A 485 10.12 21.59 -5.96
C PHE A 485 10.89 20.83 -4.86
N HIS A 486 10.61 21.11 -3.58
CA HIS A 486 11.19 20.38 -2.45
C HIS A 486 10.27 19.27 -1.92
N ALA A 487 9.17 18.96 -2.61
CA ALA A 487 8.27 17.89 -2.19
C ALA A 487 8.94 16.51 -2.31
N PRO A 488 8.58 15.54 -1.44
CA PRO A 488 9.08 14.18 -1.55
C PRO A 488 8.80 13.55 -2.91
N TRP A 489 9.72 12.72 -3.41
CA TRP A 489 9.58 12.09 -4.72
C TRP A 489 8.34 11.20 -4.86
N GLY A 490 7.82 10.64 -3.77
CA GLY A 490 6.53 9.93 -3.77
C GLY A 490 5.36 10.83 -4.15
N VAL A 491 5.29 12.03 -3.55
CA VAL A 491 4.30 13.08 -3.84
C VAL A 491 4.43 13.56 -5.28
N ILE A 492 5.67 13.80 -5.74
CA ILE A 492 5.92 14.16 -7.15
C ILE A 492 5.43 13.05 -8.07
N ASN A 493 5.77 11.78 -7.81
CA ASN A 493 5.34 10.65 -8.63
C ASN A 493 3.82 10.48 -8.69
N ASP A 494 3.11 10.82 -7.60
CA ASP A 494 1.66 10.92 -7.60
C ASP A 494 1.17 12.04 -8.53
N PHE A 495 1.74 13.24 -8.41
CA PHE A 495 1.36 14.38 -9.24
C PHE A 495 1.65 14.16 -10.73
N LEU A 496 2.81 13.59 -11.06
CA LEU A 496 3.21 13.28 -12.43
C LEU A 496 2.15 12.44 -13.13
N SER A 497 1.41 11.58 -12.41
CA SER A 497 0.43 10.68 -13.02
C SER A 497 -0.73 11.37 -13.75
N GLY A 498 -1.03 12.64 -13.44
CA GLY A 498 -2.08 13.41 -14.13
C GLY A 498 -1.59 14.46 -15.13
N LEU A 499 -0.31 14.85 -15.10
CA LEU A 499 0.25 15.88 -16.00
C LEU A 499 0.47 15.35 -17.42
N SER A 500 0.63 16.14 -18.49
CA SER A 500 1.10 15.56 -19.77
C SER A 500 2.56 15.06 -19.67
N VAL A 501 3.01 14.14 -20.55
CA VAL A 501 4.40 13.61 -20.54
C VAL A 501 5.44 14.74 -20.57
N ARG A 502 5.23 15.74 -21.44
CA ARG A 502 6.11 16.93 -21.52
C ARG A 502 6.14 17.72 -20.23
N SER A 503 4.99 17.94 -19.60
CA SER A 503 4.89 18.68 -18.33
C SER A 503 5.52 17.90 -17.17
N ALA A 504 5.32 16.58 -17.15
CA ALA A 504 5.90 15.67 -16.19
C ALA A 504 7.45 15.68 -16.27
N MET A 505 8.01 15.57 -17.48
CA MET A 505 9.46 15.68 -17.70
C MET A 505 10.03 17.04 -17.29
N ARG A 506 9.34 18.14 -17.61
CA ARG A 506 9.76 19.49 -17.19
C ARG A 506 9.75 19.64 -15.67
N LEU A 507 8.73 19.10 -15.00
CA LEU A 507 8.64 19.14 -13.54
C LEU A 507 9.79 18.35 -12.90
N VAL A 508 10.04 17.12 -13.35
CA VAL A 508 11.15 16.30 -12.81
C VAL A 508 12.50 17.00 -13.00
N ARG A 509 12.77 17.58 -14.18
CA ARG A 509 14.00 18.36 -14.40
C ARG A 509 14.12 19.57 -13.48
N ARG A 510 13.02 20.27 -13.21
CA ARG A 510 13.02 21.41 -12.27
C ARG A 510 13.26 20.95 -10.84
N CYS A 511 12.57 19.92 -10.37
CA CYS A 511 12.82 19.34 -9.04
C CYS A 511 14.28 18.86 -8.93
N ALA A 512 14.79 18.14 -9.93
CA ALA A 512 16.17 17.68 -9.97
C ALA A 512 17.18 18.84 -9.92
N SER A 513 16.94 19.94 -10.64
CA SER A 513 17.84 21.11 -10.65
C SER A 513 17.97 21.84 -9.32
N VAL A 514 17.01 21.65 -8.41
CA VAL A 514 17.05 22.24 -7.06
C VAL A 514 17.89 21.38 -6.11
N HIS A 515 18.09 20.10 -6.42
CA HIS A 515 18.93 19.22 -5.62
C HIS A 515 20.41 19.32 -6.04
N PRO A 516 21.36 19.27 -5.08
CA PRO A 516 22.78 19.39 -5.37
C PRO A 516 23.31 18.26 -6.27
N THR A 517 22.69 17.08 -6.22
CA THR A 517 23.05 15.91 -7.05
C THR A 517 22.35 15.90 -8.41
N GLY A 518 21.52 16.91 -8.74
CA GLY A 518 20.86 17.03 -10.03
C GLY A 518 19.96 15.84 -10.35
N ASP A 519 20.09 15.29 -11.57
CA ASP A 519 19.34 14.10 -12.00
C ASP A 519 19.60 12.85 -11.14
N ALA A 520 20.75 12.77 -10.46
CA ALA A 520 21.06 11.65 -9.57
C ALA A 520 20.25 11.70 -8.26
N ALA A 521 19.63 12.84 -7.94
CA ALA A 521 18.71 12.96 -6.82
C ALA A 521 17.38 12.23 -7.06
N VAL A 522 17.04 11.99 -8.33
CA VAL A 522 15.74 11.43 -8.73
C VAL A 522 15.77 9.90 -8.57
N PRO A 523 14.89 9.31 -7.76
CA PRO A 523 14.85 7.86 -7.59
C PRO A 523 14.54 7.14 -8.91
N PHE A 524 15.17 5.99 -9.13
CA PHE A 524 14.92 5.15 -10.30
C PHE A 524 13.43 4.87 -10.53
N SER A 525 12.66 4.69 -9.45
CA SER A 525 11.22 4.42 -9.53
C SER A 525 10.42 5.54 -10.21
N VAL A 526 10.85 6.80 -10.09
CA VAL A 526 10.24 7.97 -10.74
C VAL A 526 10.59 7.98 -12.23
N TRP A 527 11.84 7.71 -12.57
CA TRP A 527 12.25 7.57 -13.97
C TRP A 527 11.57 6.41 -14.68
N ALA A 528 11.49 5.26 -14.03
CA ALA A 528 10.77 4.09 -14.53
C ALA A 528 9.26 4.35 -14.65
N SER A 529 8.67 5.18 -13.80
CA SER A 529 7.24 5.55 -13.92
C SER A 529 7.00 6.46 -15.13
N LEU A 530 7.90 7.40 -15.41
CA LEU A 530 7.89 8.22 -16.62
C LEU A 530 8.08 7.38 -17.87
N LEU A 531 9.03 6.45 -17.88
CA LEU A 531 9.25 5.56 -19.02
C LEU A 531 8.03 4.69 -19.31
N ARG A 532 7.43 4.07 -18.27
CA ARG A 532 6.16 3.32 -18.41
C ARG A 532 5.07 4.17 -19.02
N ARG A 533 5.06 5.46 -18.73
CA ARG A 533 4.05 6.37 -19.23
C ARG A 533 4.27 6.71 -20.70
N CYS A 534 5.51 7.05 -21.09
CA CYS A 534 5.85 7.23 -22.50
C CYS A 534 5.48 5.98 -23.30
N ALA A 535 5.80 4.80 -22.76
CA ALA A 535 5.46 3.51 -23.36
C ALA A 535 3.95 3.29 -23.51
N ARG A 536 3.15 3.52 -22.46
CA ARG A 536 1.68 3.35 -22.49
C ARG A 536 0.97 4.33 -23.43
N ALA A 537 1.50 5.54 -23.57
CA ALA A 537 0.96 6.55 -24.47
C ALA A 537 1.52 6.44 -25.89
N HIS A 538 2.34 5.41 -26.17
CA HIS A 538 3.00 5.16 -27.45
C HIS A 538 3.83 6.36 -27.97
N HIS A 539 4.42 7.12 -27.04
CA HIS A 539 5.43 8.14 -27.35
C HIS A 539 6.80 7.46 -27.53
N LEU A 540 6.97 6.79 -28.68
CA LEU A 540 8.12 5.91 -28.95
C LEU A 540 9.46 6.65 -28.87
N ASP A 541 9.55 7.84 -29.47
CA ASP A 541 10.79 8.62 -29.51
C ASP A 541 11.20 9.10 -28.11
N GLU A 542 10.25 9.63 -27.33
CA GLU A 542 10.50 10.03 -25.96
C GLU A 542 10.84 8.83 -25.06
N ALA A 543 10.20 7.67 -25.26
CA ALA A 543 10.50 6.45 -24.51
C ALA A 543 11.90 5.93 -24.80
N ASN A 544 12.28 5.83 -26.08
CA ASN A 544 13.61 5.38 -26.50
C ASN A 544 14.70 6.33 -26.01
N SER A 545 14.48 7.64 -26.14
CA SER A 545 15.40 8.66 -25.65
C SER A 545 15.59 8.57 -24.12
N LEU A 546 14.50 8.37 -23.38
CA LEU A 546 14.55 8.20 -21.93
C LEU A 546 15.24 6.89 -21.54
N PHE A 547 14.95 5.79 -22.23
CA PHE A 547 15.61 4.50 -22.00
C PHE A 547 17.14 4.59 -22.18
N LEU A 548 17.59 5.22 -23.27
CA LEU A 548 19.01 5.46 -23.52
C LEU A 548 19.64 6.39 -22.47
N PHE A 549 18.93 7.44 -22.08
CA PHE A 549 19.38 8.35 -21.02
C PHE A 549 19.60 7.60 -19.70
N LEU A 550 18.64 6.77 -19.29
CA LEU A 550 18.73 6.04 -18.01
C LEU A 550 19.91 5.07 -17.99
N ARG A 551 20.11 4.33 -19.08
CA ARG A 551 21.24 3.40 -19.23
C ARG A 551 22.60 4.08 -19.17
N LYS A 552 22.74 5.25 -19.81
CA LYS A 552 24.02 5.97 -19.89
C LYS A 552 24.33 6.76 -18.62
N ARG A 553 23.31 7.26 -17.93
CA ARG A 553 23.47 8.20 -16.82
C ARG A 553 23.58 7.52 -15.46
N PHE A 554 22.95 6.36 -15.28
CA PHE A 554 22.84 5.70 -13.98
C PHE A 554 23.57 4.34 -13.97
N ALA A 555 24.23 4.03 -12.85
CA ALA A 555 24.74 2.69 -12.58
C ALA A 555 23.57 1.79 -12.15
N LEU A 556 22.97 1.11 -13.12
CA LEU A 556 21.80 0.26 -12.90
C LEU A 556 22.19 -1.05 -12.21
N THR A 557 21.33 -1.51 -11.31
CA THR A 557 21.35 -2.91 -10.84
C THR A 557 20.75 -3.85 -11.89
N GLY A 558 21.02 -5.16 -11.79
CA GLY A 558 20.43 -6.16 -12.70
C GLY A 558 18.91 -6.14 -12.70
N GLY A 559 18.29 -5.95 -11.52
CA GLY A 559 16.84 -5.84 -11.37
C GLY A 559 16.26 -4.58 -12.02
N GLU A 560 16.90 -3.43 -11.84
CA GLU A 560 16.48 -2.17 -12.48
C GLU A 560 16.61 -2.23 -13.99
N LYS A 561 17.73 -2.76 -14.51
CA LYS A 561 17.90 -2.95 -15.95
C LYS A 561 16.84 -3.90 -16.52
N ARG A 562 16.56 -5.01 -15.84
CA ARG A 562 15.49 -5.94 -16.22
C ARG A 562 14.13 -5.23 -16.28
N GLU A 563 13.83 -4.38 -15.29
CA GLU A 563 12.61 -3.57 -15.28
C GLU A 563 12.54 -2.60 -16.48
N LEU A 564 13.63 -1.90 -16.82
CA LEU A 564 13.66 -1.02 -17.99
C LEU A 564 13.44 -1.79 -19.30
N VAL A 565 14.15 -2.90 -19.48
CA VAL A 565 14.04 -3.77 -20.66
C VAL A 565 12.60 -4.28 -20.82
N GLU A 566 11.99 -4.76 -19.73
CA GLU A 566 10.60 -5.20 -19.73
C GLU A 566 9.63 -4.09 -20.15
N ILE A 567 9.83 -2.84 -19.69
CA ILE A 567 8.97 -1.71 -20.04
C ILE A 567 9.03 -1.42 -21.55
N VAL A 568 10.23 -1.38 -22.12
CA VAL A 568 10.41 -1.07 -23.55
C VAL A 568 9.96 -2.24 -24.42
N MET A 569 10.27 -3.48 -24.06
CA MET A 569 9.74 -4.66 -24.78
C MET A 569 8.20 -4.66 -24.77
N ARG A 570 7.58 -4.38 -23.63
CA ARG A 570 6.12 -4.28 -23.53
C ARG A 570 5.55 -3.16 -24.39
N MET A 571 6.25 -2.02 -24.52
CA MET A 571 5.83 -0.92 -25.40
C MET A 571 5.62 -1.41 -26.83
N TYR A 572 6.60 -2.11 -27.40
CA TYR A 572 6.54 -2.63 -28.76
C TYR A 572 5.56 -3.81 -28.91
N ALA A 573 5.50 -4.68 -27.90
CA ALA A 573 4.58 -5.83 -27.89
C ALA A 573 3.10 -5.43 -27.79
N THR A 574 2.78 -4.24 -27.26
CA THR A 574 1.40 -3.78 -27.03
C THR A 574 0.94 -2.69 -28.00
N LEU A 575 1.72 -2.40 -29.04
CA LEU A 575 1.28 -1.54 -30.14
C LEU A 575 0.03 -2.12 -30.83
N PRO A 576 -0.82 -1.28 -31.46
CA PRO A 576 -1.97 -1.75 -32.24
C PRO A 576 -1.60 -2.81 -33.28
N THR A 577 -0.40 -2.67 -33.85
CA THR A 577 0.33 -3.70 -34.60
C THR A 577 1.61 -4.00 -33.82
N PRO A 578 1.70 -5.17 -33.16
CA PRO A 578 2.90 -5.53 -32.40
C PRO A 578 4.14 -5.51 -33.29
N ASP A 579 5.23 -4.94 -32.77
CA ASP A 579 6.51 -4.89 -33.47
C ASP A 579 7.45 -5.97 -32.94
N PHE A 580 7.37 -7.14 -33.56
CA PHE A 580 8.20 -8.29 -33.21
C PHE A 580 9.70 -7.99 -33.39
N ALA A 581 10.07 -7.29 -34.46
CA ALA A 581 11.46 -7.03 -34.80
C ALA A 581 12.13 -6.14 -33.75
N SER A 582 11.48 -5.05 -33.35
CA SER A 582 11.99 -4.16 -32.28
C SER A 582 12.03 -4.87 -30.92
N THR A 583 11.01 -5.65 -30.60
CA THR A 583 10.97 -6.43 -29.34
C THR A 583 12.10 -7.46 -29.28
N MET A 584 12.33 -8.18 -30.39
CA MET A 584 13.41 -9.15 -30.55
C MET A 584 14.79 -8.48 -30.50
N SER A 585 14.95 -7.33 -31.16
CA SER A 585 16.19 -6.55 -31.15
C SER A 585 16.60 -6.18 -29.72
N ILE A 586 15.66 -5.68 -28.91
CA ILE A 586 15.90 -5.34 -27.51
C ILE A 586 16.27 -6.59 -26.72
N PHE A 587 15.54 -7.70 -26.89
CA PHE A 587 15.84 -8.94 -26.20
C PHE A 587 17.26 -9.46 -26.54
N LEU A 588 17.64 -9.42 -27.82
CA LEU A 588 18.96 -9.85 -28.26
C LEU A 588 20.05 -8.91 -27.74
N GLU A 589 19.86 -7.59 -27.77
CA GLU A 589 20.87 -6.61 -27.32
C GLU A 589 21.08 -6.65 -25.80
N HIS A 590 20.02 -6.89 -25.02
CA HIS A 590 20.03 -6.65 -23.58
C HIS A 590 19.93 -7.87 -22.68
N VAL A 591 19.34 -8.95 -23.19
CA VAL A 591 19.11 -10.19 -22.45
C VAL A 591 20.11 -11.25 -22.91
N ARG A 592 20.24 -11.44 -24.23
CA ARG A 592 21.21 -12.41 -24.78
C ARG A 592 22.62 -11.82 -24.87
N ARG A 593 22.71 -10.58 -25.33
CA ARG A 593 23.94 -9.79 -25.28
C ARG A 593 23.82 -8.87 -24.08
N THR A 594 24.94 -8.58 -23.43
CA THR A 594 24.99 -7.58 -22.37
C THR A 594 25.93 -6.48 -22.84
N PRO A 595 25.43 -5.24 -23.03
CA PRO A 595 26.30 -4.12 -23.40
C PRO A 595 27.41 -3.95 -22.36
N LYS A 596 28.61 -3.58 -22.82
CA LYS A 596 29.78 -3.42 -21.94
C LYS A 596 29.49 -2.37 -20.86
N GLY A 597 29.77 -2.71 -19.61
CA GLY A 597 29.56 -1.83 -18.45
C GLY A 597 28.14 -1.85 -17.87
N GLU A 598 27.22 -2.63 -18.42
CA GLU A 598 25.87 -2.81 -17.86
C GLU A 598 25.74 -4.18 -17.16
N PRO A 599 24.86 -4.31 -16.13
CA PRO A 599 24.59 -5.61 -15.52
C PRO A 599 23.93 -6.57 -16.51
N ALA A 600 24.16 -7.87 -16.35
CA ALA A 600 23.49 -8.89 -17.15
C ALA A 600 22.00 -9.03 -16.72
N VAL A 601 21.13 -9.26 -17.70
CA VAL A 601 19.70 -9.55 -17.46
C VAL A 601 19.45 -11.01 -17.79
N ALA A 602 19.02 -11.80 -16.80
CA ALA A 602 18.63 -13.18 -17.04
C ALA A 602 17.37 -13.23 -17.92
N ALA A 603 17.37 -14.11 -18.91
CA ALA A 603 16.18 -14.42 -19.67
C ALA A 603 15.18 -15.11 -18.74
N ASP A 604 14.03 -14.48 -18.52
CA ASP A 604 12.97 -15.03 -17.70
C ASP A 604 11.70 -15.23 -18.52
N ARG A 605 10.77 -15.93 -17.89
CA ARG A 605 9.47 -16.25 -18.47
C ARG A 605 8.68 -15.01 -18.90
N GLY A 606 8.79 -13.91 -18.14
CA GLY A 606 8.09 -12.66 -18.44
C GLY A 606 8.56 -12.04 -19.75
N LEU A 607 9.86 -12.00 -19.97
CA LEU A 607 10.47 -11.47 -21.20
C LEU A 607 10.14 -12.36 -22.42
N TYR A 608 10.15 -13.69 -22.26
CA TYR A 608 9.73 -14.61 -23.33
C TYR A 608 8.25 -14.49 -23.66
N ASN A 609 7.37 -14.33 -22.66
CA ASN A 609 5.95 -14.09 -22.90
C ASN A 609 5.71 -12.79 -23.68
N LEU A 610 6.50 -11.73 -23.44
CA LEU A 610 6.41 -10.50 -24.22
C LEU A 610 6.83 -10.71 -25.68
N LEU A 611 7.86 -11.51 -25.95
CA LEU A 611 8.25 -11.87 -27.31
C LEU A 611 7.16 -12.70 -28.02
N ILE A 612 6.58 -13.67 -27.32
CA ILE A 612 5.47 -14.48 -27.84
C ILE A 612 4.27 -13.60 -28.17
N GLN A 613 3.95 -12.64 -27.29
CA GLN A 613 2.88 -11.67 -27.53
C GLN A 613 3.18 -10.74 -28.72
N ALA A 614 4.44 -10.35 -28.90
CA ALA A 614 4.86 -9.48 -29.99
C ALA A 614 4.98 -10.22 -31.35
N ALA A 615 5.01 -11.55 -31.35
CA ALA A 615 5.27 -12.36 -32.54
C ALA A 615 4.28 -12.06 -33.66
N ASP A 616 4.81 -11.86 -34.87
CA ASP A 616 4.03 -11.56 -36.08
C ASP A 616 3.25 -12.77 -36.62
N SER A 617 3.65 -13.97 -36.22
CA SER A 617 3.10 -15.23 -36.68
C SER A 617 3.09 -16.28 -35.56
N ARG A 618 2.18 -17.25 -35.71
CA ARG A 618 2.10 -18.41 -34.80
C ARG A 618 3.40 -19.22 -34.80
N ASN A 619 4.03 -19.36 -35.96
CA ASN A 619 5.29 -20.10 -36.07
C ASN A 619 6.41 -19.38 -35.31
N ALA A 620 6.53 -18.06 -35.44
CA ALA A 620 7.48 -17.28 -34.65
C ALA A 620 7.20 -17.42 -33.15
N ALA A 621 5.94 -17.31 -32.73
CA ALA A 621 5.55 -17.48 -31.34
C ALA A 621 5.90 -18.88 -30.78
N MET A 622 5.65 -19.94 -31.57
CA MET A 622 6.00 -21.31 -31.20
C MET A 622 7.52 -21.52 -31.12
N MET A 623 8.28 -20.95 -32.05
CA MET A 623 9.75 -21.01 -32.01
C MET A 623 10.32 -20.30 -30.78
N VAL A 624 9.77 -19.14 -30.41
CA VAL A 624 10.17 -18.45 -29.17
C VAL A 624 9.82 -19.27 -27.93
N PHE A 625 8.67 -19.93 -27.91
CA PHE A 625 8.29 -20.83 -26.81
C PHE A 625 9.26 -22.01 -26.68
N LEU A 626 9.61 -22.66 -27.79
CA LEU A 626 10.57 -23.77 -27.79
C LEU A 626 11.97 -23.32 -27.37
N GLU A 627 12.41 -22.15 -27.82
CA GLU A 627 13.68 -21.54 -27.39
C GLU A 627 13.69 -21.26 -25.88
N ALA A 628 12.58 -20.77 -25.31
CA ALA A 628 12.45 -20.56 -23.88
C ALA A 628 12.57 -21.88 -23.10
N ALA A 629 11.90 -22.94 -23.57
CA ALA A 629 11.99 -24.26 -22.98
C ALA A 629 13.41 -24.85 -23.08
N ALA A 630 14.07 -24.69 -24.23
CA ALA A 630 15.46 -25.11 -24.44
C ALA A 630 16.44 -24.35 -23.54
N ALA A 631 16.16 -23.08 -23.24
CA ALA A 631 16.92 -22.27 -22.30
C ALA A 631 16.64 -22.60 -20.81
N GLY A 632 15.81 -23.61 -20.53
CA GLY A 632 15.47 -24.02 -19.15
C GLY A 632 14.50 -23.08 -18.43
N VAL A 633 13.79 -22.20 -19.16
CA VAL A 633 12.79 -21.31 -18.58
C VAL A 633 11.47 -22.06 -18.46
N GLY A 634 10.95 -22.18 -17.23
CA GLY A 634 9.65 -22.80 -16.96
C GLY A 634 8.51 -21.98 -17.57
N MET A 635 8.06 -22.36 -18.77
CA MET A 635 6.92 -21.75 -19.46
C MET A 635 5.59 -22.33 -18.96
N ASP A 636 4.52 -21.53 -18.95
CA ASP A 636 3.22 -22.04 -18.50
C ASP A 636 2.55 -22.91 -19.54
N PHE A 637 1.87 -23.92 -19.01
CA PHE A 637 0.93 -24.74 -19.76
C PHE A 637 -0.15 -23.90 -20.44
N ALA A 638 -0.68 -22.86 -19.77
CA ALA A 638 -1.66 -21.95 -20.38
C ALA A 638 -1.10 -21.20 -21.61
N THR A 639 0.18 -20.79 -21.59
CA THR A 639 0.82 -20.17 -22.77
C THR A 639 0.94 -21.19 -23.90
N PHE A 640 1.33 -22.42 -23.59
CA PHE A 640 1.42 -23.52 -24.57
C PHE A 640 0.06 -23.87 -25.19
N GLU A 641 -0.98 -24.02 -24.36
CA GLU A 641 -2.35 -24.23 -24.81
C GLU A 641 -2.85 -23.08 -25.69
N THR A 642 -2.51 -21.83 -25.36
CA THR A 642 -2.87 -20.67 -26.18
C THR A 642 -2.17 -20.70 -27.55
N LEU A 643 -0.96 -21.25 -27.63
CA LEU A 643 -0.21 -21.41 -28.89
C LEU A 643 -0.68 -22.61 -29.71
N LEU A 644 -1.17 -23.67 -29.07
CA LEU A 644 -1.72 -24.87 -29.72
C LEU A 644 -3.20 -24.73 -30.11
N GLY A 645 -3.99 -24.07 -29.26
CA GLY A 645 -5.36 -23.66 -29.53
C GLY A 645 -5.38 -22.66 -30.67
N GLY A 646 -6.17 -22.95 -31.71
CA GLY A 646 -6.28 -22.05 -32.86
C GLY A 646 -6.79 -20.66 -32.45
N HIS A 647 -5.84 -19.71 -32.38
CA HIS A 647 -5.97 -18.23 -32.52
C HIS A 647 -5.67 -17.36 -31.27
N PRO A 648 -4.41 -16.88 -31.14
CA PRO A 648 -4.13 -15.53 -30.62
C PRO A 648 -4.26 -14.43 -31.67
N PHE A 649 -4.26 -14.76 -32.98
CA PHE A 649 -4.47 -13.81 -34.08
C PHE A 649 -5.76 -14.14 -34.83
N ARG A 650 -6.81 -13.33 -34.61
CA ARG A 650 -8.10 -13.32 -35.33
C ARG A 650 -8.54 -14.67 -35.91
N GLY A 651 -9.19 -15.48 -35.09
CA GLY A 651 -10.11 -16.48 -35.62
C GLY A 651 -11.22 -15.80 -36.39
N VAL A 652 -11.79 -16.48 -37.37
CA VAL A 652 -12.94 -16.05 -38.18
C VAL A 652 -14.11 -15.50 -37.34
N ALA A 653 -14.16 -15.81 -36.03
CA ALA A 653 -15.04 -15.19 -35.03
C ALA A 653 -14.87 -13.67 -34.82
N GLY A 654 -13.68 -13.10 -35.11
CA GLY A 654 -13.43 -11.65 -35.09
C GLY A 654 -13.88 -10.93 -36.37
N LEU A 655 -14.01 -11.68 -37.48
CA LEU A 655 -14.72 -11.22 -38.69
C LEU A 655 -16.24 -11.40 -38.52
N SER A 656 -16.69 -12.42 -37.80
CA SER A 656 -18.12 -12.58 -37.47
C SER A 656 -18.60 -11.61 -36.38
N ARG A 657 -17.73 -11.10 -35.49
CA ARG A 657 -18.05 -10.00 -34.54
C ARG A 657 -17.84 -8.59 -35.11
N ARG A 658 -17.27 -8.46 -36.31
CA ARG A 658 -17.35 -7.21 -37.12
C ARG A 658 -18.50 -7.24 -38.12
N LEU A 659 -19.24 -8.35 -38.19
CA LEU A 659 -20.66 -8.31 -38.46
C LEU A 659 -21.38 -8.02 -37.14
N PRO A 660 -22.38 -7.13 -37.09
CA PRO A 660 -23.10 -6.86 -35.85
C PRO A 660 -23.80 -8.15 -35.40
N HIS A 661 -23.24 -8.83 -34.40
CA HIS A 661 -24.00 -9.78 -33.59
C HIS A 661 -24.84 -8.98 -32.60
N ASP A 662 -25.85 -8.32 -33.18
CA ASP A 662 -27.17 -8.02 -32.63
C ASP A 662 -28.07 -7.68 -33.84
N TYR A 663 -28.22 -8.65 -34.75
CA TYR A 663 -29.43 -8.76 -35.59
C TYR A 663 -30.42 -9.69 -34.89
N ALA A 664 -30.62 -9.49 -33.60
CA ALA A 664 -31.83 -9.90 -32.93
C ALA A 664 -32.80 -8.71 -33.03
N SER A 665 -33.65 -8.78 -34.07
CA SER A 665 -34.93 -8.08 -34.20
C SER A 665 -34.97 -6.63 -33.71
N THR A 666 -34.44 -5.71 -34.51
CA THR A 666 -34.96 -4.33 -34.46
C THR A 666 -36.33 -4.33 -35.14
N ARG A 667 -37.26 -3.47 -34.70
CA ARG A 667 -38.61 -3.30 -35.29
C ARG A 667 -38.62 -3.08 -36.82
N PHE A 668 -37.47 -2.78 -37.40
CA PHE A 668 -37.24 -2.61 -38.84
C PHE A 668 -37.30 -3.93 -39.62
N ASP A 669 -36.88 -5.06 -39.01
CA ASP A 669 -36.90 -6.37 -39.68
C ASP A 669 -38.33 -6.89 -39.89
N ALA A 670 -39.30 -6.46 -39.07
CA ALA A 670 -40.72 -6.79 -39.26
C ALA A 670 -41.35 -6.07 -40.47
N GLN A 671 -40.69 -5.07 -41.04
CA GLN A 671 -41.16 -4.33 -42.22
C GLN A 671 -40.54 -4.84 -43.53
N LEU A 672 -39.49 -5.67 -43.45
CA LEU A 672 -38.86 -6.31 -44.61
C LEU A 672 -39.66 -7.57 -44.99
N ARG A 673 -40.00 -7.73 -46.28
CA ARG A 673 -40.81 -8.87 -46.76
C ARG A 673 -39.92 -10.09 -47.10
N ILE A 674 -38.89 -10.37 -46.31
CA ILE A 674 -37.98 -11.50 -46.53
C ILE A 674 -38.14 -12.55 -45.43
N PRO A 675 -38.29 -13.85 -45.79
CA PRO A 675 -38.33 -14.97 -44.86
C PRO A 675 -37.11 -15.07 -43.92
N ALA A 676 -37.34 -15.52 -42.68
CA ALA A 676 -36.35 -15.61 -41.60
C ALA A 676 -35.25 -16.67 -41.80
N ASP A 677 -35.36 -17.47 -42.85
CA ASP A 677 -34.41 -18.48 -43.33
C ASP A 677 -33.60 -18.05 -44.57
N ALA A 678 -33.95 -16.93 -45.22
CA ALA A 678 -33.19 -16.43 -46.37
C ALA A 678 -31.76 -15.97 -46.02
N ASP A 679 -30.86 -16.05 -47.01
CA ASP A 679 -29.46 -15.65 -46.91
C ASP A 679 -29.30 -14.21 -46.38
N ALA A 680 -28.36 -14.03 -45.45
CA ALA A 680 -28.02 -12.75 -44.84
C ALA A 680 -27.58 -11.70 -45.86
N HIS A 681 -27.02 -12.12 -47.00
CA HIS A 681 -26.66 -11.22 -48.10
C HIS A 681 -27.89 -10.61 -48.78
N LEU A 682 -28.92 -11.40 -49.06
CA LEU A 682 -30.19 -10.96 -49.64
C LEU A 682 -30.94 -9.98 -48.71
N ARG A 683 -30.95 -10.25 -47.39
CA ARG A 683 -31.55 -9.31 -46.42
C ARG A 683 -30.82 -7.98 -46.36
N ARG A 684 -29.50 -8.00 -46.50
CA ARG A 684 -28.68 -6.78 -46.48
C ARG A 684 -28.93 -5.91 -47.71
N GLU A 685 -29.15 -6.50 -48.87
CA GLU A 685 -29.48 -5.77 -50.10
C GLU A 685 -30.86 -5.13 -50.04
N GLU A 686 -31.87 -5.86 -49.56
CA GLU A 686 -33.22 -5.31 -49.46
C GLU A 686 -33.33 -4.23 -48.37
N ALA A 687 -32.63 -4.39 -47.24
CA ALA A 687 -32.52 -3.35 -46.22
C ALA A 687 -31.80 -2.08 -46.72
N ARG A 688 -30.87 -2.20 -47.68
CA ARG A 688 -30.24 -1.05 -48.34
C ARG A 688 -31.19 -0.40 -49.34
N ARG A 689 -31.96 -1.19 -50.10
CA ARG A 689 -33.00 -0.73 -51.03
C ARG A 689 -34.09 0.06 -50.29
N ALA A 690 -34.56 -0.44 -49.14
CA ALA A 690 -35.55 0.22 -48.29
C ALA A 690 -35.05 1.56 -47.68
N ARG A 691 -33.74 1.74 -47.55
CA ARG A 691 -33.11 2.98 -47.07
C ARG A 691 -32.72 3.95 -48.18
N GLY A 692 -33.10 3.66 -49.44
CA GLY A 692 -32.79 4.48 -50.60
C GLY A 692 -31.30 4.60 -50.92
N LYS A 693 -30.48 3.63 -50.46
CA LYS A 693 -29.03 3.62 -50.74
C LYS A 693 -28.73 2.76 -51.97
N ALA A 694 -27.88 3.27 -52.85
CA ALA A 694 -27.44 2.56 -54.05
C ALA A 694 -26.82 1.20 -53.71
N ILE A 695 -27.21 0.18 -54.47
CA ILE A 695 -26.69 -1.18 -54.35
C ILE A 695 -25.58 -1.32 -55.38
N TYR A 696 -24.43 -1.82 -54.95
CA TYR A 696 -23.32 -2.17 -55.82
C TYR A 696 -23.28 -3.69 -55.86
N ASP A 697 -23.40 -4.29 -57.04
CA ASP A 697 -23.17 -5.72 -57.21
C ASP A 697 -21.65 -6.01 -57.09
N SER A 698 -21.32 -7.27 -56.89
CA SER A 698 -19.99 -7.87 -56.76
C SER A 698 -19.01 -7.51 -57.88
N THR A 699 -19.50 -6.96 -58.99
CA THR A 699 -18.75 -6.47 -60.16
C THR A 699 -18.53 -4.95 -60.17
N GLY A 700 -19.06 -4.21 -59.19
CA GLY A 700 -18.78 -2.78 -59.00
C GLY A 700 -19.68 -1.80 -59.77
N ASP A 701 -20.64 -2.26 -60.56
CA ASP A 701 -21.56 -1.37 -61.29
C ASP A 701 -22.82 -1.02 -60.47
N THR A 702 -23.25 0.23 -60.59
CA THR A 702 -24.46 0.78 -59.96
C THR A 702 -25.64 0.70 -60.91
N SER A 703 -26.71 0.00 -60.52
CA SER A 703 -28.04 0.12 -61.14
C SER A 703 -29.00 0.88 -60.25
#